data_AF-A0A1Y2CFV6-F1
#
_entry.id   AF-A0A1Y2CFV6-F1
#
_cell.length_a   1.000
_cell.length_b   1.000
_cell.length_c   1.000
_cell.angle_alpha   90.00
_cell.angle_beta   90.00
_cell.angle_gamma   90.00
#
_symmetry.space_group_name_H-M   'P 1'
#
loop_
_entity.id
_entity.type
_entity.pdbx_description
1 polymer ?
#
loop_
_entity_poly.entity_id
_entity_poly.type
_entity_poly.pdbx_seq_one_letter_code
_entity_poly.pdbx_strand_id
1 'polypeptide(L)'
;MSFVTMHAGGASFPAPAYSAALANFSLLYHPINTFSYNTSDSLGGQQGVYSGALQWAGSDVEIAPSYLSASQALVALPAIGGGLVIPFNVPNLKRLRLSRKVLPRVFDGTIQYWNHPLLTDENPTLRSVNKPITIIKRGATSGGTILLGKALKLMDISTGFPNSPFLQPVFTIGPNNSITVKTSGEASTMVAYYPYSISYYNDVDSALYNQTIATLQHQNGDFVDWSQASILKAINSINQNEIDSLNVYSQSAMVLDSPIAGTYPLTVISNFVINPSKISNDYTTTIITLRFLWWFLMNPAFASQNRFTPLYNTSLGFKTMQFLSTVEYPGLGPLFGRSICDTKLNDAWNPRNPCVNGYCAEQLPFQESTAMCICDFGFENVFNSDCSEPTRLFRPDWPTYVQFALLLPGVSVIIITAIKLFLNRDQDEIKNIAPNCCYFILLGCLCGQLSILLQATSVSRSTCTMNIVFPSIAFGAIFGMLFLKSARIYVVFRYRRMARSQYLKDVFLILVAGSFALFDGILGAVLAIAVDISPVFTILSDNSSHQYVCYASFSTDFSIAVSVIFVALNCLLMAACLIMSYLSRNTIKRFNESKSINAAIYLSFLFMILGIAIVLGIPSNTTSTQILHRLTIVFVMWFICTGTPLILFQEPLHHVCQAPQASNITDKVSLKIGRSQSFLDKIGQVASLPPQSATGWEEFLPDEQEMIAAQLFYVGLKRGRLSLWSSATLMVIENMSSMFILTDSFHLYFQLRKSKIKIPPLAIEEPEGSMTTRFTPSRLEMTLGTDSFLFEFRTKEKMEKFMTLHNMAFVERDVDGGFKVGGL
;
A
#
# COMPACT_ATOMS: atom_id res chain seq x y z
N MET A 1 -1.22 -18.14 -18.33
CA MET A 1 -1.55 -19.42 -17.67
C MET A 1 -2.88 -19.91 -18.21
N SER A 2 -2.93 -21.14 -18.73
CA SER A 2 -4.15 -21.81 -19.21
C SER A 2 -5.08 -22.14 -18.05
N PHE A 3 -6.39 -22.01 -18.26
CA PHE A 3 -7.43 -22.35 -17.27
C PHE A 3 -7.39 -23.85 -16.98
N VAL A 4 -7.05 -24.26 -15.74
CA VAL A 4 -7.01 -25.68 -15.37
C VAL A 4 -8.30 -26.05 -14.65
N THR A 5 -8.96 -27.10 -15.12
CA THR A 5 -10.16 -27.66 -14.49
C THR A 5 -9.83 -29.05 -13.98
N MET A 6 -10.08 -29.31 -12.70
CA MET A 6 -9.94 -30.64 -12.10
C MET A 6 -11.33 -31.18 -11.75
N HIS A 7 -11.68 -32.29 -12.38
CA HIS A 7 -12.90 -33.03 -12.15
C HIS A 7 -12.61 -34.19 -11.19
N ALA A 8 -13.21 -34.12 -10.00
CA ALA A 8 -13.17 -35.17 -9.00
C ALA A 8 -14.58 -35.63 -8.63
N GLY A 9 -14.72 -36.83 -8.08
CA GLY A 9 -16.02 -37.33 -7.64
C GLY A 9 -15.98 -38.71 -6.99
N GLY A 10 -17.13 -39.34 -6.80
CA GLY A 10 -17.23 -40.69 -6.23
C GLY A 10 -17.89 -40.72 -4.86
N ALA A 11 -17.33 -41.49 -3.94
CA ALA A 11 -17.93 -41.79 -2.63
C ALA A 11 -18.46 -40.53 -1.91
N SER A 12 -19.73 -40.57 -1.52
CA SER A 12 -20.33 -39.49 -0.72
C SER A 12 -19.80 -39.45 0.72
N PHE A 13 -19.24 -40.55 1.22
CA PHE A 13 -18.75 -40.67 2.60
C PHE A 13 -17.67 -39.63 2.95
N PRO A 14 -16.56 -39.47 2.19
CA PRO A 14 -15.52 -38.47 2.47
C PRO A 14 -15.80 -37.07 1.90
N ALA A 15 -16.91 -36.88 1.18
CA ALA A 15 -17.15 -35.69 0.37
C ALA A 15 -17.03 -34.35 1.14
N PRO A 16 -17.54 -34.20 2.39
CA PRO A 16 -17.41 -32.95 3.13
C PRO A 16 -15.95 -32.51 3.33
N ALA A 17 -15.05 -33.46 3.66
CA ALA A 17 -13.63 -33.17 3.85
C ALA A 17 -12.93 -32.80 2.53
N TYR A 18 -13.22 -33.54 1.45
CA TYR A 18 -12.63 -33.27 0.14
C TYR A 18 -13.12 -31.94 -0.45
N SER A 19 -14.42 -31.64 -0.37
CA SER A 19 -14.98 -30.38 -0.87
C SER A 19 -14.42 -29.17 -0.11
N ALA A 20 -14.29 -29.26 1.22
CA ALA A 20 -13.68 -28.19 2.03
C ALA A 20 -12.20 -27.96 1.67
N ALA A 21 -11.46 -29.05 1.44
CA ALA A 21 -10.06 -28.98 1.02
C ALA A 21 -9.94 -28.37 -0.39
N LEU A 22 -10.74 -28.82 -1.36
CA LEU A 22 -10.71 -28.29 -2.74
C LEU A 22 -11.03 -26.80 -2.80
N ALA A 23 -11.99 -26.32 -1.99
CA ALA A 23 -12.32 -24.90 -1.91
C ALA A 23 -11.18 -24.04 -1.36
N ASN A 24 -10.40 -24.55 -0.40
CA ASN A 24 -9.21 -23.86 0.09
C ASN A 24 -8.05 -23.96 -0.90
N PHE A 25 -7.89 -25.13 -1.53
CA PHE A 25 -6.88 -25.34 -2.55
C PHE A 25 -7.10 -24.41 -3.75
N SER A 26 -8.35 -24.16 -4.18
CA SER A 26 -8.62 -23.20 -5.25
C SER A 26 -8.18 -21.78 -4.89
N LEU A 27 -8.34 -21.35 -3.62
CA LEU A 27 -7.89 -20.04 -3.13
C LEU A 27 -6.36 -19.86 -3.21
N LEU A 28 -5.59 -20.93 -3.01
CA LEU A 28 -4.14 -20.88 -3.14
C LEU A 28 -3.67 -20.69 -4.60
N TYR A 29 -4.50 -21.03 -5.58
CA TYR A 29 -4.15 -21.04 -7.01
C TYR A 29 -5.13 -20.20 -7.88
N HIS A 30 -5.82 -19.23 -7.28
CA HIS A 30 -6.68 -18.27 -7.99
C HIS A 30 -5.84 -17.21 -8.75
N PRO A 31 -6.32 -16.66 -9.89
CA PRO A 31 -7.71 -16.66 -10.38
C PRO A 31 -8.10 -17.75 -11.41
N ILE A 32 -7.28 -18.77 -11.65
CA ILE A 32 -7.28 -19.49 -12.96
C ILE A 32 -7.92 -20.89 -12.93
N ASN A 33 -8.34 -21.40 -11.76
CA ASN A 33 -8.73 -22.82 -11.61
C ASN A 33 -10.15 -23.04 -11.07
N THR A 34 -10.86 -24.03 -11.63
CA THR A 34 -12.13 -24.54 -11.08
C THR A 34 -11.97 -25.97 -10.58
N PHE A 35 -12.20 -26.17 -9.29
CA PHE A 35 -12.07 -27.45 -8.61
C PHE A 35 -13.39 -27.82 -7.95
N SER A 36 -13.90 -29.02 -8.22
CA SER A 36 -15.14 -29.51 -7.61
C SER A 36 -15.11 -31.02 -7.39
N TYR A 37 -15.86 -31.47 -6.38
CA TYR A 37 -16.06 -32.88 -6.08
C TYR A 37 -17.53 -33.26 -6.29
N ASN A 38 -17.79 -34.06 -7.32
CA ASN A 38 -19.13 -34.51 -7.67
C ASN A 38 -19.48 -35.82 -6.95
N THR A 39 -20.37 -35.74 -5.96
CA THR A 39 -20.75 -36.89 -5.14
C THR A 39 -21.62 -37.88 -5.91
N SER A 40 -21.26 -39.15 -5.83
CA SER A 40 -21.99 -40.30 -6.34
C SER A 40 -21.81 -41.50 -5.39
N ASP A 41 -21.51 -42.69 -5.92
CA ASP A 41 -21.12 -43.87 -5.16
C ASP A 41 -19.67 -44.27 -5.50
N SER A 42 -19.10 -45.18 -4.71
CA SER A 42 -17.69 -45.57 -4.84
C SER A 42 -17.39 -46.21 -6.20
N LEU A 43 -18.27 -47.08 -6.70
CA LEU A 43 -18.09 -47.75 -8.00
C LEU A 43 -18.25 -46.80 -9.19
N GLY A 44 -19.15 -45.82 -9.10
CA GLY A 44 -19.29 -44.76 -10.10
C GLY A 44 -18.08 -43.84 -10.13
N GLY A 45 -17.46 -43.56 -8.97
CA GLY A 45 -16.18 -42.88 -8.88
C GLY A 45 -15.06 -43.63 -9.60
N GLN A 46 -14.91 -44.93 -9.31
CA GLN A 46 -13.93 -45.80 -10.00
C GLN A 46 -14.15 -45.82 -11.52
N GLN A 47 -15.41 -45.97 -11.98
CA GLN A 47 -15.75 -45.92 -13.40
C GLN A 47 -15.39 -44.57 -14.04
N GLY A 48 -15.61 -43.46 -13.33
CA GLY A 48 -15.28 -42.12 -13.81
C GLY A 48 -13.77 -41.91 -14.00
N VAL A 49 -12.94 -42.45 -13.11
CA VAL A 49 -11.48 -42.42 -13.27
C VAL A 49 -11.05 -43.37 -14.39
N TYR A 50 -11.62 -44.57 -14.47
CA TYR A 50 -11.31 -45.55 -15.51
C TYR A 50 -11.59 -45.01 -16.92
N SER A 51 -12.70 -44.29 -17.10
CA SER A 51 -13.07 -43.68 -18.39
C SER A 51 -12.30 -42.38 -18.70
N GLY A 52 -11.54 -41.84 -17.75
CA GLY A 52 -10.86 -40.54 -17.87
C GLY A 52 -11.78 -39.32 -17.72
N ALA A 53 -13.03 -39.51 -17.28
CA ALA A 53 -13.96 -38.42 -16.98
C ALA A 53 -13.59 -37.68 -15.67
N LEU A 54 -12.93 -38.38 -14.74
CA LEU A 54 -12.41 -37.83 -13.49
C LEU A 54 -10.90 -38.03 -13.42
N GLN A 55 -10.16 -37.03 -12.95
CA GLN A 55 -8.72 -37.15 -12.69
C GLN A 55 -8.44 -38.04 -11.47
N TRP A 56 -9.32 -37.96 -10.47
CA TRP A 56 -9.27 -38.79 -9.28
C TRP A 56 -10.68 -38.96 -8.68
N ALA A 57 -10.86 -39.99 -7.87
CA ALA A 57 -12.11 -40.23 -7.17
C ALA A 57 -11.92 -40.62 -5.70
N GLY A 58 -12.98 -40.50 -4.90
CA GLY A 58 -13.06 -41.12 -3.58
C GLY A 58 -13.70 -42.49 -3.67
N SER A 59 -13.15 -43.48 -2.97
CA SER A 59 -13.75 -44.82 -2.86
C SER A 59 -13.53 -45.42 -1.47
N ASP A 60 -14.63 -45.80 -0.81
CA ASP A 60 -14.60 -46.53 0.47
C ASP A 60 -14.31 -48.03 0.29
N VAL A 61 -14.30 -48.53 -0.95
CA VAL A 61 -14.18 -49.96 -1.27
C VAL A 61 -12.99 -50.23 -2.20
N GLU A 62 -12.59 -51.49 -2.23
CA GLU A 62 -11.56 -52.05 -3.11
C GLU A 62 -11.85 -51.76 -4.59
N ILE A 63 -10.79 -51.75 -5.41
CA ILE A 63 -10.92 -51.60 -6.86
C ILE A 63 -11.69 -52.79 -7.43
N ALA A 64 -12.73 -52.52 -8.21
CA ALA A 64 -13.51 -53.57 -8.83
C ALA A 64 -12.64 -54.40 -9.80
N PRO A 65 -12.84 -55.73 -9.88
CA PRO A 65 -12.03 -56.61 -10.73
C PRO A 65 -11.94 -56.18 -12.20
N SER A 66 -12.97 -55.51 -12.72
CA SER A 66 -13.03 -54.97 -14.08
C SER A 66 -11.99 -53.89 -14.36
N TYR A 67 -11.42 -53.24 -13.34
CA TYR A 67 -10.48 -52.13 -13.46
C TYR A 67 -9.04 -52.51 -13.10
N LEU A 68 -8.73 -53.81 -12.95
CA LEU A 68 -7.41 -54.32 -12.59
C LEU A 68 -6.49 -54.61 -13.80
N SER A 69 -6.94 -54.36 -15.04
CA SER A 69 -6.20 -54.76 -16.24
C SER A 69 -4.93 -53.92 -16.47
N ALA A 70 -3.84 -54.58 -16.88
CA ALA A 70 -2.46 -54.06 -16.81
C ALA A 70 -2.16 -52.77 -17.59
N SER A 71 -2.98 -52.37 -18.57
CA SER A 71 -2.76 -51.13 -19.36
C SER A 71 -3.48 -49.90 -18.80
N GLN A 72 -4.45 -50.06 -17.89
CA GLN A 72 -5.28 -48.97 -17.33
C GLN A 72 -5.65 -49.23 -15.85
N ALA A 73 -4.78 -49.94 -15.12
CA ALA A 73 -5.09 -50.37 -13.76
C ALA A 73 -5.27 -49.15 -12.85
N LEU A 74 -6.41 -49.09 -12.17
CA LEU A 74 -6.64 -48.12 -11.12
C LEU A 74 -5.85 -48.52 -9.86
N VAL A 75 -5.54 -47.53 -9.03
CA VAL A 75 -5.02 -47.76 -7.68
C VAL A 75 -5.92 -47.12 -6.64
N ALA A 76 -6.06 -47.76 -5.48
CA ALA A 76 -6.71 -47.23 -4.29
C ALA A 76 -5.65 -46.88 -3.23
N LEU A 77 -5.52 -45.58 -2.95
CA LEU A 77 -4.56 -45.03 -2.02
C LEU A 77 -5.27 -44.53 -0.75
N PRO A 78 -4.99 -45.09 0.44
CA PRO A 78 -5.59 -44.64 1.70
C PRO A 78 -5.44 -43.12 1.90
N ALA A 79 -6.56 -42.43 2.11
CA ALA A 79 -6.59 -40.97 2.19
C ALA A 79 -7.07 -40.45 3.54
N ILE A 80 -8.17 -41.02 4.05
CA ILE A 80 -8.87 -40.51 5.24
C ILE A 80 -9.61 -41.63 5.96
N GLY A 81 -9.62 -41.59 7.29
CA GLY A 81 -10.35 -42.53 8.14
C GLY A 81 -11.64 -41.94 8.70
N GLY A 82 -12.68 -42.73 8.85
CA GLY A 82 -13.95 -42.30 9.46
C GLY A 82 -14.74 -43.45 10.07
N GLY A 83 -15.71 -43.11 10.91
CA GLY A 83 -16.68 -44.07 11.42
C GLY A 83 -17.90 -44.17 10.50
N LEU A 84 -18.25 -45.38 10.07
CA LEU A 84 -19.60 -45.65 9.56
C LEU A 84 -20.51 -45.79 10.78
N VAL A 85 -21.16 -44.69 11.14
CA VAL A 85 -21.99 -44.61 12.34
C VAL A 85 -23.39 -45.14 12.08
N ILE A 86 -24.08 -45.53 13.16
CA ILE A 86 -25.47 -46.03 13.12
C ILE A 86 -26.40 -45.00 13.79
N PRO A 87 -26.78 -43.93 13.08
CA PRO A 87 -27.74 -42.95 13.58
C PRO A 87 -29.15 -43.51 13.58
N PHE A 88 -29.93 -43.07 14.56
CA PHE A 88 -31.33 -43.45 14.72
C PHE A 88 -32.16 -42.25 15.16
N ASN A 89 -33.47 -42.32 14.88
CA ASN A 89 -34.45 -41.34 15.33
C ASN A 89 -35.54 -42.08 16.11
N VAL A 90 -35.44 -42.11 17.44
CA VAL A 90 -36.51 -42.60 18.32
C VAL A 90 -36.84 -41.48 19.30
N PRO A 91 -38.06 -40.92 19.27
CA PRO A 91 -38.43 -39.81 20.14
C PRO A 91 -38.10 -40.10 21.61
N ASN A 92 -37.41 -39.15 22.25
CA ASN A 92 -36.97 -39.18 23.66
C ASN A 92 -35.91 -40.24 24.01
N LEU A 93 -35.38 -41.02 23.06
CA LEU A 93 -34.29 -41.95 23.31
C LEU A 93 -32.94 -41.27 23.14
N LYS A 94 -32.16 -41.18 24.21
CA LYS A 94 -30.84 -40.51 24.20
C LYS A 94 -29.66 -41.45 23.92
N ARG A 95 -29.82 -42.74 24.18
CA ARG A 95 -28.77 -43.76 24.04
C ARG A 95 -29.37 -45.03 23.49
N LEU A 96 -28.67 -45.63 22.53
CA LEU A 96 -28.99 -46.93 21.96
C LEU A 96 -27.71 -47.76 21.94
N ARG A 97 -27.76 -48.93 22.54
CA ARG A 97 -26.69 -49.93 22.53
C ARG A 97 -27.06 -51.03 21.54
N LEU A 98 -26.16 -51.36 20.63
CA LEU A 98 -26.35 -52.45 19.68
C LEU A 98 -25.21 -53.45 19.85
N SER A 99 -25.50 -54.61 20.43
CA SER A 99 -24.52 -55.69 20.50
C SER A 99 -24.18 -56.26 19.14
N ARG A 100 -23.09 -57.03 19.10
CA ARG A 100 -22.68 -57.82 17.92
C ARG A 100 -23.77 -58.79 17.47
N LYS A 101 -24.61 -59.24 18.42
CA LYS A 101 -25.75 -60.13 18.18
C LYS A 101 -26.97 -59.37 17.65
N VAL A 102 -27.22 -58.16 18.12
CA VAL A 102 -28.43 -57.38 17.80
C VAL A 102 -28.27 -56.59 16.50
N LEU A 103 -27.13 -55.96 16.26
CA LEU A 103 -26.92 -55.09 15.09
C LEU A 103 -27.21 -55.79 13.75
N PRO A 104 -26.71 -57.00 13.45
CA PRO A 104 -27.03 -57.70 12.20
C PRO A 104 -28.53 -57.98 12.06
N ARG A 105 -29.22 -58.25 13.17
CA ARG A 105 -30.65 -58.61 13.19
C ARG A 105 -31.58 -57.43 12.93
N VAL A 106 -31.13 -56.22 13.21
CA VAL A 106 -31.86 -55.01 12.79
C VAL A 106 -31.82 -54.91 11.27
N PHE A 107 -30.63 -55.00 10.68
CA PHE A 107 -30.43 -54.77 9.25
C PHE A 107 -30.81 -55.95 8.34
N ASP A 108 -31.02 -57.15 8.86
CA ASP A 108 -31.59 -58.26 8.09
C ASP A 108 -33.12 -58.37 8.20
N GLY A 109 -33.75 -57.56 9.05
CA GLY A 109 -35.20 -57.54 9.26
C GLY A 109 -35.74 -58.61 10.21
N THR A 110 -34.88 -59.33 10.93
CA THR A 110 -35.30 -60.23 12.03
C THR A 110 -35.92 -59.41 13.17
N ILE A 111 -35.31 -58.27 13.51
CA ILE A 111 -35.85 -57.30 14.48
C ILE A 111 -36.61 -56.22 13.72
N GLN A 112 -37.95 -56.29 13.76
CA GLN A 112 -38.82 -55.38 13.01
C GLN A 112 -39.45 -54.27 13.87
N TYR A 113 -39.38 -54.38 15.20
CA TYR A 113 -40.00 -53.44 16.14
C TYR A 113 -39.00 -53.00 17.20
N TRP A 114 -39.11 -51.74 17.65
CA TRP A 114 -38.22 -51.15 18.66
C TRP A 114 -38.32 -51.83 20.04
N ASN A 115 -39.49 -52.39 20.39
CA ASN A 115 -39.71 -53.13 21.63
C ASN A 115 -39.40 -54.64 21.53
N HIS A 116 -38.69 -55.09 20.49
CA HIS A 116 -38.34 -56.50 20.32
C HIS A 116 -37.49 -57.01 21.52
N PRO A 117 -37.73 -58.24 22.05
CA PRO A 117 -37.05 -58.74 23.24
C PRO A 117 -35.52 -58.60 23.19
N LEU A 118 -34.88 -59.09 22.13
CA LEU A 118 -33.43 -58.99 21.92
C LEU A 118 -32.88 -57.54 21.98
N LEU A 119 -33.66 -56.56 21.54
CA LEU A 119 -33.25 -55.15 21.57
C LEU A 119 -33.51 -54.53 22.95
N THR A 120 -34.61 -54.90 23.61
CA THR A 120 -34.99 -54.40 24.94
C THR A 120 -34.17 -55.00 26.08
N ASP A 121 -33.57 -56.17 25.90
CA ASP A 121 -32.68 -56.79 26.88
C ASP A 121 -31.44 -55.91 27.12
N GLU A 122 -30.96 -55.25 26.07
CA GLU A 122 -29.82 -54.32 26.11
C GLU A 122 -30.24 -52.86 26.30
N ASN A 123 -31.51 -52.55 26.00
CA ASN A 123 -32.08 -51.20 26.05
C ASN A 123 -33.49 -51.20 26.69
N PRO A 124 -33.62 -51.34 28.03
CA PRO A 124 -34.92 -51.52 28.69
C PRO A 124 -35.93 -50.40 28.46
N THR A 125 -35.47 -49.17 28.17
CA THR A 125 -36.29 -48.00 27.86
C THR A 125 -37.17 -48.19 26.62
N LEU A 126 -36.78 -49.08 25.71
CA LEU A 126 -37.51 -49.36 24.47
C LEU A 126 -38.76 -50.24 24.66
N ARG A 127 -38.97 -50.86 25.83
CA ARG A 127 -40.14 -51.74 26.08
C ARG A 127 -41.48 -51.07 25.81
N SER A 128 -41.56 -49.75 26.02
CA SER A 128 -42.76 -48.95 25.75
C SER A 128 -42.92 -48.50 24.30
N VAL A 129 -41.92 -48.70 23.44
CA VAL A 129 -41.87 -48.21 22.06
C VAL A 129 -42.37 -49.29 21.10
N ASN A 130 -43.68 -49.54 21.09
CA ASN A 130 -44.31 -50.48 20.15
C ASN A 130 -44.47 -49.85 18.75
N LYS A 131 -43.35 -49.65 18.05
CA LYS A 131 -43.30 -49.03 16.72
C LYS A 131 -42.38 -49.84 15.79
N PRO A 132 -42.74 -49.97 14.50
CA PRO A 132 -41.89 -50.63 13.53
C PRO A 132 -40.59 -49.85 13.33
N ILE A 133 -39.50 -50.56 13.03
CA ILE A 133 -38.21 -49.97 12.66
C ILE A 133 -38.23 -49.64 11.18
N THR A 134 -38.02 -48.37 10.84
CA THR A 134 -37.86 -47.94 9.45
C THR A 134 -36.38 -47.87 9.09
N ILE A 135 -35.91 -48.80 8.26
CA ILE A 135 -34.51 -48.79 7.80
C ILE A 135 -34.39 -47.87 6.59
N ILE A 136 -33.51 -46.88 6.71
CA ILE A 136 -33.08 -46.05 5.57
C ILE A 136 -31.76 -46.63 5.07
N LYS A 137 -31.71 -47.06 3.82
CA LYS A 137 -30.55 -47.73 3.21
C LYS A 137 -30.09 -47.04 1.94
N ARG A 138 -28.83 -47.27 1.58
CA ARG A 138 -28.23 -46.81 0.32
C ARG A 138 -28.35 -47.90 -0.75
N GLY A 139 -28.22 -47.51 -2.03
CA GLY A 139 -28.14 -48.46 -3.14
C GLY A 139 -27.00 -49.48 -3.00
N ALA A 140 -27.10 -50.60 -3.72
CA ALA A 140 -26.16 -51.73 -3.60
C ALA A 140 -24.70 -51.39 -3.98
N THR A 141 -24.50 -50.39 -4.83
CA THR A 141 -23.20 -49.90 -5.31
C THR A 141 -22.53 -48.91 -4.34
N SER A 142 -23.20 -48.51 -3.26
CA SER A 142 -22.64 -47.62 -2.25
C SER A 142 -21.58 -48.33 -1.39
N GLY A 143 -20.44 -47.67 -1.18
CA GLY A 143 -19.39 -48.19 -0.30
C GLY A 143 -19.89 -48.45 1.12
N GLY A 144 -20.72 -47.56 1.68
CA GLY A 144 -21.34 -47.77 2.98
C GLY A 144 -22.19 -49.04 3.07
N THR A 145 -22.97 -49.36 2.02
CA THR A 145 -23.77 -50.60 1.96
C THR A 145 -22.86 -51.81 1.94
N ILE A 146 -21.83 -51.80 1.09
CA ILE A 146 -20.90 -52.91 0.92
C ILE A 146 -20.13 -53.17 2.22
N LEU A 147 -19.60 -52.11 2.85
CA LEU A 147 -18.82 -52.20 4.09
C LEU A 147 -19.68 -52.60 5.29
N LEU A 148 -20.90 -52.07 5.41
CA LEU A 148 -21.84 -52.51 6.45
C LEU A 148 -22.12 -54.00 6.27
N GLY A 149 -22.43 -54.46 5.05
CA GLY A 149 -22.68 -55.88 4.77
C GLY A 149 -21.51 -56.79 5.18
N LYS A 150 -20.28 -56.39 4.83
CA LYS A 150 -19.05 -57.09 5.27
C LYS A 150 -18.95 -57.15 6.80
N ALA A 151 -19.14 -56.02 7.48
CA ALA A 151 -19.03 -55.94 8.94
C ALA A 151 -20.12 -56.74 9.67
N LEU A 152 -21.37 -56.65 9.23
CA LEU A 152 -22.48 -57.41 9.81
C LEU A 152 -22.27 -58.91 9.65
N LYS A 153 -21.74 -59.35 8.50
CA LYS A 153 -21.38 -60.76 8.27
C LYS A 153 -20.29 -61.23 9.24
N LEU A 154 -19.25 -60.43 9.47
CA LEU A 154 -18.19 -60.74 10.45
C LEU A 154 -18.75 -60.86 11.88
N MET A 155 -19.59 -59.90 12.30
CA MET A 155 -20.22 -59.92 13.60
C MET A 155 -21.14 -61.13 13.76
N ASP A 156 -21.96 -61.41 12.76
CA ASP A 156 -22.90 -62.53 12.78
C ASP A 156 -22.20 -63.89 12.92
N ILE A 157 -21.17 -64.14 12.09
CA ILE A 157 -20.35 -65.35 12.16
C ILE A 157 -19.75 -65.51 13.56
N SER A 158 -19.25 -64.42 14.16
CA SER A 158 -18.66 -64.47 15.51
C SER A 158 -19.65 -64.85 16.62
N THR A 159 -20.95 -64.62 16.41
CA THR A 159 -22.00 -64.91 17.40
C THR A 159 -22.66 -66.28 17.24
N GLY A 160 -22.45 -66.95 16.10
CA GLY A 160 -23.05 -68.25 15.82
C GLY A 160 -24.58 -68.24 15.79
N PHE A 161 -25.20 -67.15 15.31
CA PHE A 161 -26.65 -67.00 15.32
C PHE A 161 -27.34 -68.09 14.46
N PRO A 162 -28.34 -68.83 14.98
CA PRO A 162 -29.01 -69.88 14.21
C PRO A 162 -29.73 -69.35 12.97
N ASN A 163 -29.65 -70.07 11.84
CA ASN A 163 -30.34 -69.74 10.58
C ASN A 163 -30.08 -68.33 10.05
N SER A 164 -28.82 -67.87 10.10
CA SER A 164 -28.47 -66.52 9.70
C SER A 164 -28.64 -66.26 8.19
N PRO A 165 -29.33 -65.17 7.79
CA PRO A 165 -29.42 -64.72 6.39
C PRO A 165 -28.06 -64.35 5.77
N PHE A 166 -27.06 -63.98 6.57
CA PHE A 166 -25.72 -63.60 6.09
C PHE A 166 -24.90 -64.79 5.55
N LEU A 167 -25.36 -66.02 5.79
CA LEU A 167 -24.77 -67.25 5.23
C LEU A 167 -25.27 -67.52 3.80
N GLN A 168 -26.29 -66.80 3.32
CA GLN A 168 -26.80 -66.96 1.97
C GLN A 168 -25.87 -66.29 0.94
N PRO A 169 -25.78 -66.82 -0.30
CA PRO A 169 -24.91 -66.26 -1.34
C PRO A 169 -25.27 -64.83 -1.74
N VAL A 170 -26.55 -64.46 -1.62
CA VAL A 170 -27.08 -63.14 -1.97
C VAL A 170 -27.84 -62.59 -0.76
N PHE A 171 -27.20 -61.68 -0.03
CA PHE A 171 -27.83 -60.94 1.07
C PHE A 171 -28.01 -59.48 0.67
N THR A 172 -29.21 -58.95 0.89
CA THR A 172 -29.51 -57.53 0.70
C THR A 172 -29.75 -56.88 2.05
N ILE A 173 -29.08 -55.76 2.32
CA ILE A 173 -29.31 -54.98 3.54
C ILE A 173 -30.74 -54.45 3.55
N GLY A 174 -31.41 -54.65 4.68
CA GLY A 174 -32.74 -54.16 4.98
C GLY A 174 -33.85 -54.95 4.28
N PRO A 175 -34.99 -55.21 4.96
CA PRO A 175 -36.17 -55.83 4.38
C PRO A 175 -36.75 -55.01 3.21
N ASN A 176 -37.67 -55.61 2.43
CA ASN A 176 -38.24 -55.01 1.21
C ASN A 176 -38.96 -53.67 1.45
N ASN A 177 -39.41 -53.38 2.68
CA ASN A 177 -40.06 -52.14 3.07
C ASN A 177 -39.08 -51.03 3.52
N SER A 178 -37.76 -51.23 3.35
CA SER A 178 -36.75 -50.20 3.64
C SER A 178 -36.80 -49.06 2.62
N ILE A 179 -36.52 -47.83 3.06
CA ILE A 179 -36.42 -46.67 2.18
C ILE A 179 -35.02 -46.63 1.57
N THR A 180 -34.93 -46.53 0.23
CA THR A 180 -33.64 -46.47 -0.47
C THR A 180 -33.32 -45.05 -0.93
N VAL A 181 -32.09 -44.60 -0.66
CA VAL A 181 -31.59 -43.26 -1.03
C VAL A 181 -30.23 -43.34 -1.75
N LYS A 182 -29.85 -42.28 -2.47
CA LYS A 182 -28.65 -42.28 -3.33
C LYS A 182 -27.39 -41.86 -2.59
N THR A 183 -27.47 -40.87 -1.69
CA THR A 183 -26.31 -40.27 -0.99
C THR A 183 -26.43 -40.38 0.53
N SER A 184 -25.31 -40.18 1.25
CA SER A 184 -25.31 -40.17 2.72
C SER A 184 -26.04 -38.95 3.30
N GLY A 185 -25.94 -37.77 2.66
CA GLY A 185 -26.71 -36.58 3.04
C GLY A 185 -28.23 -36.76 2.89
N GLU A 186 -28.68 -37.46 1.84
CA GLU A 186 -30.08 -37.86 1.69
C GLU A 186 -30.51 -38.82 2.80
N ALA A 187 -29.68 -39.83 3.13
CA ALA A 187 -29.96 -40.76 4.24
C ALA A 187 -30.12 -40.01 5.57
N SER A 188 -29.23 -39.05 5.83
CA SER A 188 -29.31 -38.21 7.03
C SER A 188 -30.60 -37.39 7.08
N THR A 189 -30.98 -36.76 5.97
CA THR A 189 -32.23 -35.99 5.88
C THR A 189 -33.45 -36.89 6.15
N MET A 190 -33.46 -38.11 5.61
CA MET A 190 -34.54 -39.06 5.83
C MET A 190 -34.60 -39.56 7.27
N VAL A 191 -33.47 -39.83 7.93
CA VAL A 191 -33.46 -40.22 9.35
C VAL A 191 -34.00 -39.09 10.23
N ALA A 192 -33.64 -37.83 9.95
CA ALA A 192 -34.16 -36.68 10.67
C ALA A 192 -35.69 -36.55 10.51
N TYR A 193 -36.20 -36.81 9.30
CA TYR A 193 -37.61 -36.65 8.97
C TYR A 193 -38.51 -37.79 9.47
N TYR A 194 -38.07 -39.05 9.32
CA TYR A 194 -38.88 -40.22 9.67
C TYR A 194 -38.62 -40.66 11.13
N PRO A 195 -39.58 -40.50 12.05
CA PRO A 195 -39.44 -41.06 13.39
C PRO A 195 -39.40 -42.59 13.34
N TYR A 196 -38.78 -43.18 14.35
CA TYR A 196 -38.55 -44.61 14.49
C TYR A 196 -37.66 -45.20 13.38
N SER A 197 -36.77 -44.39 12.80
CA SER A 197 -35.86 -44.81 11.73
C SER A 197 -34.44 -45.08 12.21
N ILE A 198 -33.69 -45.85 11.42
CA ILE A 198 -32.28 -46.17 11.64
C ILE A 198 -31.54 -46.28 10.29
N SER A 199 -30.27 -45.89 10.26
CA SER A 199 -29.47 -45.91 9.03
C SER A 199 -27.98 -46.08 9.32
N TYR A 200 -27.14 -45.88 8.29
CA TYR A 200 -25.69 -45.94 8.33
C TYR A 200 -25.06 -44.92 7.38
N TYR A 201 -24.19 -44.06 7.88
CA TYR A 201 -23.42 -43.08 7.09
C TYR A 201 -22.28 -42.48 7.95
N ASN A 202 -21.54 -41.50 7.43
CA ASN A 202 -20.52 -40.82 8.22
C ASN A 202 -21.15 -39.94 9.32
N ASP A 203 -20.37 -39.61 10.34
CA ASP A 203 -20.85 -38.81 11.47
C ASP A 203 -21.08 -37.32 11.12
N VAL A 204 -20.36 -36.77 10.14
CA VAL A 204 -20.59 -35.38 9.68
C VAL A 204 -22.02 -35.16 9.23
N ASP A 205 -22.55 -36.10 8.45
CA ASP A 205 -23.92 -36.07 7.96
C ASP A 205 -24.91 -36.22 9.13
N SER A 206 -24.57 -36.99 10.17
CA SER A 206 -25.40 -37.12 11.39
C SER A 206 -25.44 -35.81 12.19
N ALA A 207 -24.34 -35.08 12.22
CA ALA A 207 -24.21 -33.82 12.95
C ALA A 207 -25.08 -32.69 12.35
N LEU A 208 -25.38 -32.74 11.05
CA LEU A 208 -26.23 -31.73 10.38
C LEU A 208 -27.61 -31.57 11.03
N TYR A 209 -28.16 -32.66 11.58
CA TYR A 209 -29.47 -32.68 12.23
C TYR A 209 -29.39 -33.08 13.71
N ASN A 210 -28.20 -33.01 14.33
CA ASN A 210 -27.96 -33.42 15.72
C ASN A 210 -28.50 -34.83 16.05
N GLN A 211 -28.32 -35.77 15.13
CA GLN A 211 -28.85 -37.12 15.28
C GLN A 211 -28.09 -37.90 16.35
N THR A 212 -28.82 -38.72 17.09
CA THR A 212 -28.24 -39.65 18.07
C THR A 212 -27.65 -40.86 17.36
N ILE A 213 -26.45 -41.24 17.76
CA ILE A 213 -25.70 -42.37 17.20
C ILE A 213 -25.68 -43.52 18.20
N ALA A 214 -25.87 -44.74 17.71
CA ALA A 214 -25.81 -45.93 18.54
C ALA A 214 -24.37 -46.30 18.92
N THR A 215 -24.19 -46.74 20.16
CA THR A 215 -22.93 -47.33 20.65
C THR A 215 -22.88 -48.80 20.26
N LEU A 216 -21.75 -49.25 19.70
CA LEU A 216 -21.61 -50.61 19.18
C LEU A 216 -20.73 -51.47 20.08
N GLN A 217 -21.07 -52.76 20.19
CA GLN A 217 -20.26 -53.69 20.97
C GLN A 217 -19.03 -54.18 20.17
N HIS A 218 -17.86 -53.99 20.77
CA HIS A 218 -16.58 -54.51 20.31
C HIS A 218 -16.42 -56.01 20.61
N GLN A 219 -15.47 -56.69 19.97
CA GLN A 219 -15.23 -58.14 20.11
C GLN A 219 -14.97 -58.58 21.56
N ASN A 220 -14.36 -57.73 22.38
CA ASN A 220 -14.09 -58.00 23.80
C ASN A 220 -15.33 -57.83 24.72
N GLY A 221 -16.48 -57.43 24.17
CA GLY A 221 -17.74 -57.25 24.89
C GLY A 221 -18.03 -55.80 25.32
N ASP A 222 -17.05 -54.90 25.26
CA ASP A 222 -17.22 -53.49 25.61
C ASP A 222 -18.06 -52.75 24.55
N PHE A 223 -18.78 -51.71 24.97
CA PHE A 223 -19.52 -50.84 24.06
C PHE A 223 -18.71 -49.59 23.79
N VAL A 224 -18.36 -49.37 22.52
CA VAL A 224 -17.45 -48.33 22.07
C VAL A 224 -18.21 -47.31 21.22
N ASP A 225 -18.11 -46.04 21.62
CA ASP A 225 -18.63 -44.92 20.83
C ASP A 225 -17.68 -44.63 19.65
N TRP A 226 -18.25 -44.10 18.57
CA TRP A 226 -17.43 -43.56 17.50
C TRP A 226 -16.69 -42.32 18.03
N SER A 227 -15.42 -42.18 17.68
CA SER A 227 -14.63 -40.98 17.93
C SER A 227 -13.40 -41.00 17.02
N GLN A 228 -12.82 -39.84 16.72
CA GLN A 228 -11.57 -39.79 15.95
C GLN A 228 -10.46 -40.64 16.60
N ALA A 229 -10.44 -40.73 17.93
CA ALA A 229 -9.49 -41.54 18.69
C ALA A 229 -9.74 -43.05 18.54
N SER A 230 -10.99 -43.52 18.63
CA SER A 230 -11.33 -44.94 18.45
C SER A 230 -11.12 -45.41 17.00
N ILE A 231 -11.33 -44.50 16.02
CA ILE A 231 -10.98 -44.72 14.60
C ILE A 231 -9.46 -44.77 14.38
N LEU A 232 -8.71 -43.80 14.92
CA LEU A 232 -7.25 -43.77 14.80
C LEU A 232 -6.61 -45.00 15.45
N LYS A 233 -7.13 -45.43 16.60
CA LYS A 233 -6.68 -46.66 17.27
C LYS A 233 -6.88 -47.89 16.40
N ALA A 234 -7.98 -47.97 15.66
CA ALA A 234 -8.23 -49.07 14.73
C ALA A 234 -7.24 -49.01 13.55
N ILE A 235 -7.03 -47.84 12.96
CA ILE A 235 -6.09 -47.63 11.84
C ILE A 235 -4.66 -48.01 12.24
N ASN A 236 -4.22 -47.63 13.44
CA ASN A 236 -2.90 -47.97 13.96
C ASN A 236 -2.77 -49.44 14.40
N SER A 237 -3.86 -50.21 14.42
CA SER A 237 -3.83 -51.65 14.74
C SER A 237 -3.41 -52.54 13.57
N ILE A 238 -3.39 -52.01 12.35
CA ILE A 238 -2.96 -52.74 11.16
C ILE A 238 -1.46 -53.02 11.28
N ASN A 239 -1.05 -54.26 11.02
CA ASN A 239 0.35 -54.64 11.11
C ASN A 239 1.17 -53.98 9.99
N GLN A 240 2.40 -53.56 10.28
CA GLN A 240 3.31 -53.00 9.28
C GLN A 240 3.53 -53.96 8.10
N ASN A 241 3.60 -55.28 8.35
CA ASN A 241 3.75 -56.27 7.27
C ASN A 241 2.54 -56.29 6.31
N GLU A 242 1.32 -56.09 6.84
CA GLU A 242 0.10 -56.00 6.03
C GLU A 242 0.10 -54.70 5.23
N ILE A 243 0.56 -53.60 5.85
CA ILE A 243 0.71 -52.31 5.18
C ILE A 243 1.73 -52.42 4.05
N ASP A 244 2.91 -53.00 4.29
CA ASP A 244 3.98 -53.10 3.31
C ASP A 244 3.58 -54.00 2.12
N SER A 245 2.88 -55.11 2.40
CA SER A 245 2.38 -56.04 1.39
C SER A 245 1.10 -55.59 0.68
N LEU A 246 0.41 -54.55 1.16
CA LEU A 246 -0.82 -54.02 0.56
C LEU A 246 -0.60 -53.67 -0.91
N ASN A 247 -1.27 -54.40 -1.80
CA ASN A 247 -1.24 -54.12 -3.23
C ASN A 247 -2.28 -53.05 -3.56
N VAL A 248 -1.85 -51.80 -3.68
CA VAL A 248 -2.74 -50.66 -3.96
C VAL A 248 -3.47 -50.77 -5.31
N TYR A 249 -3.04 -51.65 -6.22
CA TYR A 249 -3.74 -51.88 -7.49
C TYR A 249 -5.00 -52.74 -7.33
N SER A 250 -5.04 -53.64 -6.35
CA SER A 250 -6.12 -54.63 -6.22
C SER A 250 -6.80 -54.66 -4.85
N GLN A 251 -6.18 -54.05 -3.84
CA GLN A 251 -6.61 -54.12 -2.44
C GLN A 251 -6.81 -52.72 -1.87
N SER A 252 -7.59 -52.66 -0.80
CA SER A 252 -7.70 -51.49 0.06
C SER A 252 -7.49 -51.94 1.50
N ALA A 253 -6.81 -51.12 2.30
CA ALA A 253 -6.65 -51.41 3.72
C ALA A 253 -8.03 -51.48 4.38
N MET A 254 -8.38 -52.65 4.93
CA MET A 254 -9.66 -52.88 5.60
C MET A 254 -9.43 -52.97 7.11
N VAL A 255 -10.19 -52.17 7.86
CA VAL A 255 -10.07 -52.07 9.33
C VAL A 255 -11.43 -52.31 10.01
N LEU A 256 -12.29 -53.05 9.32
CA LEU A 256 -13.58 -53.45 9.87
C LEU A 256 -13.34 -54.44 11.02
N ASP A 257 -14.03 -54.18 12.14
CA ASP A 257 -14.06 -55.06 13.30
C ASP A 257 -12.67 -55.46 13.82
N SER A 258 -11.80 -54.47 14.05
CA SER A 258 -10.48 -54.70 14.64
C SER A 258 -10.59 -55.44 15.99
N PRO A 259 -9.69 -56.40 16.30
CA PRO A 259 -9.72 -57.13 17.57
C PRO A 259 -9.17 -56.32 18.76
N ILE A 260 -8.56 -55.15 18.51
CA ILE A 260 -7.93 -54.34 19.56
C ILE A 260 -8.99 -53.62 20.38
N ALA A 261 -9.01 -53.86 21.70
CA ALA A 261 -9.95 -53.24 22.63
C ALA A 261 -10.03 -51.72 22.51
N GLY A 262 -11.24 -51.15 22.56
CA GLY A 262 -11.49 -49.71 22.44
C GLY A 262 -11.44 -49.15 21.00
N THR A 263 -11.35 -50.02 20.00
CA THR A 263 -11.54 -49.63 18.59
C THR A 263 -13.02 -49.61 18.23
N TYR A 264 -13.41 -48.73 17.31
CA TYR A 264 -14.79 -48.67 16.84
C TYR A 264 -15.02 -49.75 15.76
N PRO A 265 -16.04 -50.63 15.88
CA PRO A 265 -16.19 -51.80 14.99
C PRO A 265 -16.42 -51.47 13.51
N LEU A 266 -17.01 -50.32 13.20
CA LEU A 266 -17.31 -49.90 11.82
C LEU A 266 -16.35 -48.80 11.35
N THR A 267 -15.05 -49.03 11.54
CA THR A 267 -13.99 -48.12 11.06
C THR A 267 -13.78 -48.29 9.55
N VAL A 268 -13.85 -47.19 8.82
CA VAL A 268 -13.73 -47.14 7.35
C VAL A 268 -12.52 -46.29 6.95
N ILE A 269 -11.78 -46.78 5.96
CA ILE A 269 -10.77 -46.00 5.25
C ILE A 269 -11.34 -45.68 3.87
N SER A 270 -11.45 -44.39 3.56
CA SER A 270 -11.72 -43.93 2.21
C SER A 270 -10.41 -43.68 1.48
N ASN A 271 -10.35 -44.12 0.23
CA ASN A 271 -9.18 -44.06 -0.63
C ASN A 271 -9.32 -42.98 -1.69
N PHE A 272 -8.19 -42.41 -2.11
CA PHE A 272 -8.06 -41.79 -3.42
C PHE A 272 -7.92 -42.87 -4.48
N VAL A 273 -8.73 -42.78 -5.53
CA VAL A 273 -8.64 -43.63 -6.71
C VAL A 273 -8.08 -42.82 -7.86
N ILE A 274 -6.96 -43.27 -8.43
CA ILE A 274 -6.32 -42.65 -9.60
C ILE A 274 -5.96 -43.71 -10.63
N ASN A 275 -5.82 -43.30 -11.89
CA ASN A 275 -5.10 -44.05 -12.90
C ASN A 275 -3.67 -43.48 -12.98
N PRO A 276 -2.66 -44.13 -12.38
CA PRO A 276 -1.33 -43.54 -12.25
C PRO A 276 -0.64 -43.32 -13.61
N SER A 277 -0.95 -44.12 -14.63
CA SER A 277 -0.39 -43.96 -15.97
C SER A 277 -1.11 -42.90 -16.81
N LYS A 278 -2.31 -42.48 -16.39
CA LYS A 278 -3.16 -41.56 -17.16
C LYS A 278 -4.15 -40.79 -16.28
N ILE A 279 -3.63 -39.90 -15.43
CA ILE A 279 -4.46 -39.00 -14.61
C ILE A 279 -5.18 -37.96 -15.50
N SER A 280 -4.45 -37.34 -16.43
CA SER A 280 -5.00 -36.47 -17.47
C SER A 280 -4.12 -36.53 -18.71
N ASN A 281 -4.68 -36.17 -19.86
CA ASN A 281 -3.88 -35.93 -21.08
C ASN A 281 -3.14 -34.58 -21.01
N ASP A 282 -3.51 -33.70 -20.07
CA ASP A 282 -2.81 -32.45 -19.80
C ASP A 282 -1.84 -32.63 -18.63
N TYR A 283 -0.59 -32.27 -18.87
CA TYR A 283 0.50 -32.30 -17.90
C TYR A 283 0.19 -31.40 -16.69
N THR A 284 -0.37 -30.21 -16.93
CA THR A 284 -0.65 -29.23 -15.88
C THR A 284 -1.74 -29.73 -14.93
N THR A 285 -2.82 -30.28 -15.50
CA THR A 285 -3.91 -30.93 -14.77
C THR A 285 -3.40 -32.12 -13.94
N THR A 286 -2.46 -32.90 -14.46
CA THR A 286 -1.88 -34.04 -13.75
C THR A 286 -1.10 -33.60 -12.51
N ILE A 287 -0.22 -32.61 -12.64
CA ILE A 287 0.52 -32.02 -11.52
C ILE A 287 -0.42 -31.47 -10.47
N ILE A 288 -1.37 -30.63 -10.87
CA ILE A 288 -2.30 -29.97 -9.94
C ILE A 288 -3.11 -31.00 -9.17
N THR A 289 -3.49 -32.11 -9.84
CA THR A 289 -4.15 -33.25 -9.18
C THR A 289 -3.24 -33.88 -8.13
N LEU A 290 -2.01 -34.28 -8.49
CA LEU A 290 -1.07 -34.91 -7.55
C LEU A 290 -0.72 -33.98 -6.38
N ARG A 291 -0.56 -32.69 -6.67
CA ARG A 291 -0.34 -31.65 -5.67
C ARG A 291 -1.50 -31.56 -4.70
N PHE A 292 -2.75 -31.56 -5.18
CA PHE A 292 -3.92 -31.57 -4.32
C PHE A 292 -3.96 -32.80 -3.42
N LEU A 293 -3.75 -34.01 -3.97
CA LEU A 293 -3.79 -35.26 -3.20
C LEU A 293 -2.74 -35.27 -2.08
N TRP A 294 -1.52 -34.81 -2.39
CA TRP A 294 -0.47 -34.65 -1.40
C TRP A 294 -0.80 -33.59 -0.35
N TRP A 295 -1.24 -32.40 -0.80
CA TRP A 295 -1.58 -31.30 0.08
C TRP A 295 -2.71 -31.65 1.05
N PHE A 296 -3.72 -32.40 0.59
CA PHE A 296 -4.78 -32.90 1.47
C PHE A 296 -4.22 -33.75 2.61
N LEU A 297 -3.32 -34.69 2.33
CA LEU A 297 -2.69 -35.52 3.34
C LEU A 297 -1.81 -34.72 4.29
N MET A 298 -1.07 -33.73 3.78
CA MET A 298 -0.22 -32.84 4.61
C MET A 298 -1.01 -31.89 5.51
N ASN A 299 -2.31 -31.69 5.25
CA ASN A 299 -3.16 -30.77 5.99
C ASN A 299 -4.23 -31.52 6.81
N PRO A 300 -3.86 -32.12 7.95
CA PRO A 300 -4.77 -32.94 8.76
C PRO A 300 -5.98 -32.19 9.30
N ALA A 301 -5.96 -30.84 9.28
CA ALA A 301 -7.08 -29.99 9.64
C ALA A 301 -8.34 -30.28 8.82
N PHE A 302 -8.22 -30.55 7.51
CA PHE A 302 -9.40 -30.81 6.66
C PHE A 302 -10.15 -32.08 7.07
N ALA A 303 -9.42 -33.13 7.47
CA ALA A 303 -10.04 -34.32 8.03
C ALA A 303 -10.62 -34.03 9.42
N SER A 304 -9.80 -33.49 10.33
CA SER A 304 -10.17 -33.34 11.74
C SER A 304 -11.34 -32.38 11.99
N GLN A 305 -11.36 -31.22 11.31
CA GLN A 305 -12.45 -30.25 11.40
C GLN A 305 -13.76 -30.78 10.81
N ASN A 306 -13.66 -31.64 9.80
CA ASN A 306 -14.80 -32.35 9.22
C ASN A 306 -15.01 -33.72 9.90
N ARG A 307 -14.69 -33.88 11.19
CA ARG A 307 -15.04 -35.07 12.02
C ARG A 307 -14.54 -36.42 11.45
N PHE A 308 -13.46 -36.40 10.69
CA PHE A 308 -12.71 -37.57 10.21
C PHE A 308 -11.33 -37.66 10.88
N THR A 309 -10.70 -38.82 10.76
CA THR A 309 -9.34 -39.06 11.25
C THR A 309 -8.33 -38.89 10.11
N PRO A 310 -7.36 -37.97 10.23
CA PRO A 310 -6.31 -37.80 9.22
C PRO A 310 -5.33 -38.98 9.20
N LEU A 311 -4.79 -39.28 8.02
CA LEU A 311 -3.76 -40.32 7.86
C LEU A 311 -2.32 -39.80 7.84
N TYR A 312 -2.11 -38.47 7.87
CA TYR A 312 -0.80 -37.81 7.72
C TYR A 312 0.37 -38.48 8.47
N ASN A 313 0.14 -38.88 9.72
CA ASN A 313 1.14 -39.46 10.61
C ASN A 313 0.86 -40.94 10.92
N THR A 314 0.38 -41.68 9.93
CA THR A 314 0.11 -43.12 10.03
C THR A 314 0.91 -43.85 8.95
N SER A 315 1.28 -45.11 9.19
CA SER A 315 1.99 -45.94 8.20
C SER A 315 1.27 -46.02 6.85
N LEU A 316 -0.07 -46.02 6.86
CA LEU A 316 -0.88 -45.98 5.64
C LEU A 316 -0.74 -44.64 4.89
N GLY A 317 -0.77 -43.51 5.59
CA GLY A 317 -0.54 -42.20 4.98
C GLY A 317 0.86 -42.08 4.38
N PHE A 318 1.88 -42.58 5.08
CA PHE A 318 3.25 -42.66 4.54
C PHE A 318 3.31 -43.51 3.27
N LYS A 319 2.66 -44.66 3.24
CA LYS A 319 2.58 -45.51 2.03
C LYS A 319 1.90 -44.79 0.87
N THR A 320 0.81 -44.06 1.12
CA THR A 320 0.16 -43.24 0.09
C THR A 320 1.08 -42.14 -0.44
N MET A 321 1.74 -41.39 0.44
CA MET A 321 2.69 -40.35 0.03
C MET A 321 3.87 -40.94 -0.76
N GLN A 322 4.43 -42.05 -0.30
CA GLN A 322 5.48 -42.77 -1.02
C GLN A 322 5.01 -43.19 -2.41
N PHE A 323 3.80 -43.73 -2.55
CA PHE A 323 3.27 -44.08 -3.87
C PHE A 323 3.09 -42.85 -4.76
N LEU A 324 2.49 -41.77 -4.26
CA LEU A 324 2.34 -40.51 -5.02
C LEU A 324 3.69 -39.99 -5.52
N SER A 325 4.77 -40.19 -4.76
CA SER A 325 6.13 -39.78 -5.16
C SER A 325 6.68 -40.53 -6.39
N THR A 326 6.11 -41.70 -6.69
CA THR A 326 6.55 -42.56 -7.81
C THR A 326 5.73 -42.36 -9.09
N VAL A 327 4.66 -41.56 -9.06
CA VAL A 327 3.79 -41.37 -10.23
C VAL A 327 4.54 -40.63 -11.34
N GLU A 328 4.50 -41.21 -12.54
CA GLU A 328 5.17 -40.72 -13.74
C GLU A 328 4.16 -40.13 -14.74
N TYR A 329 4.64 -39.30 -15.66
CA TYR A 329 3.87 -38.86 -16.82
C TYR A 329 4.49 -39.46 -18.10
N PRO A 330 3.73 -39.90 -19.10
CA PRO A 330 4.29 -40.56 -20.29
C PRO A 330 5.47 -39.78 -20.91
N GLY A 331 6.65 -40.43 -20.98
CA GLY A 331 7.88 -39.83 -21.51
C GLY A 331 8.69 -38.99 -20.49
N LEU A 332 8.22 -38.88 -19.26
CA LEU A 332 8.88 -38.24 -18.12
C LEU A 332 8.97 -39.25 -16.97
N GLY A 333 10.07 -39.24 -16.21
CA GLY A 333 10.14 -40.06 -14.99
C GLY A 333 9.26 -39.49 -13.85
N PRO A 334 9.52 -39.85 -12.58
CA PRO A 334 8.65 -39.49 -11.45
C PRO A 334 8.47 -37.97 -11.35
N LEU A 335 7.21 -37.51 -11.23
CA LEU A 335 6.88 -36.07 -11.19
C LEU A 335 7.23 -35.41 -9.86
N PHE A 336 7.38 -36.20 -8.80
CA PHE A 336 7.73 -35.72 -7.47
C PHE A 336 9.15 -35.14 -7.44
N GLY A 337 9.28 -33.92 -6.91
CA GLY A 337 10.55 -33.20 -6.86
C GLY A 337 11.08 -32.79 -8.22
N ARG A 338 10.29 -32.90 -9.31
CA ARG A 338 10.68 -32.35 -10.62
C ARG A 338 10.19 -30.92 -10.75
N SER A 339 11.15 -30.03 -10.84
CA SER A 339 10.98 -28.60 -11.10
C SER A 339 11.44 -28.23 -12.50
N ILE A 340 11.04 -27.05 -13.00
CA ILE A 340 11.77 -26.40 -14.10
C ILE A 340 13.26 -26.20 -13.73
N CYS A 341 13.58 -26.21 -12.43
CA CYS A 341 14.93 -26.17 -11.87
C CYS A 341 15.69 -27.52 -11.91
N ASP A 342 15.00 -28.63 -12.22
CA ASP A 342 15.53 -30.01 -12.18
C ASP A 342 15.36 -30.72 -13.53
N THR A 343 15.84 -30.14 -14.62
CA THR A 343 15.95 -30.91 -15.88
C THR A 343 17.23 -31.73 -15.91
N LYS A 344 17.20 -32.92 -15.30
CA LYS A 344 18.01 -34.07 -15.76
C LYS A 344 17.31 -34.70 -16.96
N LEU A 345 17.77 -34.40 -18.16
CA LEU A 345 17.49 -35.18 -19.36
C LEU A 345 18.80 -35.88 -19.76
N ASN A 346 18.82 -37.20 -19.58
CA ASN A 346 19.79 -38.16 -20.12
C ASN A 346 21.27 -37.93 -19.74
N ASP A 347 21.67 -38.35 -18.54
CA ASP A 347 23.05 -38.70 -18.08
C ASP A 347 24.27 -37.90 -18.59
N ALA A 348 24.07 -36.72 -19.15
CA ALA A 348 25.07 -35.72 -19.41
C ALA A 348 24.85 -34.59 -18.42
N TRP A 349 25.89 -34.26 -17.65
CA TRP A 349 25.96 -33.04 -16.87
C TRP A 349 25.73 -31.84 -17.81
N ASN A 350 24.50 -31.30 -17.84
CA ASN A 350 24.23 -29.99 -18.43
C ASN A 350 24.53 -28.95 -17.36
N PRO A 351 25.48 -28.00 -17.54
CA PRO A 351 25.86 -27.02 -16.53
C PRO A 351 24.83 -25.89 -16.38
N ARG A 352 23.52 -26.21 -16.45
CA ARG A 352 22.44 -25.25 -16.24
C ARG A 352 21.46 -25.83 -15.23
N ASN A 353 21.87 -25.78 -13.97
CA ASN A 353 20.94 -25.38 -12.93
C ASN A 353 20.40 -24.00 -13.36
N PRO A 354 19.10 -23.84 -13.65
CA PRO A 354 18.62 -22.56 -14.12
C PRO A 354 18.58 -21.53 -13.00
N CYS A 355 18.88 -21.82 -11.73
CA CYS A 355 19.07 -20.76 -10.72
C CYS A 355 20.51 -20.75 -10.25
N VAL A 356 21.34 -19.83 -10.79
CA VAL A 356 22.78 -19.76 -10.45
C VAL A 356 22.97 -19.22 -9.03
N ASN A 357 22.31 -18.10 -8.69
CA ASN A 357 22.34 -17.47 -7.38
C ASN A 357 20.92 -17.23 -6.88
N GLY A 358 20.27 -18.30 -6.47
CA GLY A 358 18.88 -18.28 -6.03
C GLY A 358 18.39 -19.66 -5.66
N TYR A 359 17.13 -19.72 -5.26
CA TYR A 359 16.45 -20.97 -4.93
C TYR A 359 15.06 -21.00 -5.58
N CYS A 360 14.53 -22.19 -5.78
CA CYS A 360 13.12 -22.35 -6.13
C CYS A 360 12.36 -22.50 -4.81
N ALA A 361 11.59 -21.50 -4.39
CA ALA A 361 10.76 -21.65 -3.19
C ALA A 361 9.64 -22.63 -3.49
N GLU A 362 9.53 -23.69 -2.70
CA GLU A 362 8.34 -24.54 -2.77
C GLU A 362 7.80 -24.95 -1.42
N GLN A 363 6.48 -24.77 -1.31
CA GLN A 363 5.66 -25.25 -0.20
C GLN A 363 5.15 -26.69 -0.46
N LEU A 364 5.21 -27.21 -1.69
CA LEU A 364 4.67 -28.54 -2.07
C LEU A 364 5.50 -29.23 -3.17
N PRO A 365 5.58 -30.58 -3.20
CA PRO A 365 6.59 -31.31 -3.96
C PRO A 365 6.28 -31.62 -5.44
N PHE A 366 5.16 -31.14 -5.99
CA PHE A 366 4.78 -31.35 -7.40
C PHE A 366 4.65 -29.98 -8.10
N GLN A 367 5.61 -29.58 -8.95
CA GLN A 367 5.74 -28.20 -9.47
C GLN A 367 4.88 -27.86 -10.69
N GLU A 368 4.52 -26.59 -10.85
CA GLU A 368 3.92 -26.06 -12.08
C GLU A 368 5.00 -25.81 -13.14
N SER A 369 4.62 -25.90 -14.43
CA SER A 369 5.47 -25.53 -15.57
C SER A 369 5.79 -24.02 -15.67
N THR A 370 5.46 -23.24 -14.65
CA THR A 370 5.63 -21.77 -14.57
C THR A 370 6.47 -21.35 -13.37
N ALA A 371 6.99 -22.29 -12.57
CA ALA A 371 7.85 -21.98 -11.43
C ALA A 371 9.12 -21.23 -11.89
N MET A 372 9.36 -20.05 -11.31
CA MET A 372 10.50 -19.17 -11.62
C MET A 372 11.57 -19.25 -10.51
N CYS A 373 12.83 -19.07 -10.89
CA CYS A 373 13.93 -18.91 -9.93
C CYS A 373 13.73 -17.68 -9.05
N ILE A 374 13.82 -17.84 -7.73
CA ILE A 374 13.87 -16.74 -6.78
C ILE A 374 15.33 -16.40 -6.53
N CYS A 375 15.77 -15.23 -6.99
CA CYS A 375 17.15 -14.81 -6.89
C CYS A 375 17.52 -14.41 -5.46
N ASP A 376 18.71 -14.82 -5.03
CA ASP A 376 19.30 -14.36 -3.78
C ASP A 376 19.53 -12.85 -3.82
N PHE A 377 19.58 -12.23 -2.65
CA PHE A 377 19.81 -10.80 -2.54
C PHE A 377 21.12 -10.40 -3.24
N GLY A 378 21.02 -9.45 -4.18
CA GLY A 378 22.16 -9.03 -5.01
C GLY A 378 22.17 -9.65 -6.41
N PHE A 379 21.20 -10.49 -6.77
CA PHE A 379 21.03 -11.05 -8.11
C PHE A 379 19.66 -10.76 -8.69
N GLU A 380 19.59 -10.59 -10.01
CA GLU A 380 18.38 -10.24 -10.77
C GLU A 380 18.19 -11.16 -11.98
N ASN A 381 16.97 -11.10 -12.52
CA ASN A 381 16.52 -11.91 -13.64
C ASN A 381 16.05 -10.99 -14.78
N VAL A 382 17.00 -10.38 -15.51
CA VAL A 382 16.66 -9.40 -16.55
C VAL A 382 16.64 -10.02 -17.94
N PHE A 383 17.60 -10.88 -18.30
CA PHE A 383 17.67 -11.43 -19.66
C PHE A 383 17.56 -12.95 -19.75
N ASN A 384 18.10 -13.69 -18.75
CA ASN A 384 18.34 -15.14 -18.90
C ASN A 384 17.44 -16.06 -18.06
N SER A 385 16.45 -15.54 -17.32
CA SER A 385 15.57 -16.36 -16.48
C SER A 385 16.28 -17.13 -15.36
N ASP A 386 17.54 -16.81 -15.04
CA ASP A 386 18.42 -17.73 -14.30
C ASP A 386 19.18 -17.19 -13.07
N CYS A 387 18.88 -15.98 -12.63
CA CYS A 387 19.55 -15.33 -11.49
C CYS A 387 21.09 -15.30 -11.60
N SER A 388 21.63 -15.30 -12.82
CA SER A 388 23.07 -15.21 -13.09
C SER A 388 23.62 -13.79 -13.04
N GLU A 389 22.75 -12.78 -13.14
CA GLU A 389 23.14 -11.38 -13.24
C GLU A 389 23.15 -10.70 -11.87
N PRO A 390 24.21 -9.95 -11.51
CA PRO A 390 24.18 -9.13 -10.31
C PRO A 390 23.17 -7.99 -10.47
N THR A 391 22.48 -7.64 -9.38
CA THR A 391 21.56 -6.48 -9.32
C THR A 391 22.28 -5.25 -9.84
N ARG A 392 21.70 -4.59 -10.84
CA ARG A 392 22.26 -3.34 -11.36
C ARG A 392 22.17 -2.25 -10.31
N LEU A 393 23.06 -1.26 -10.38
CA LEU A 393 23.01 -0.10 -9.47
C LEU A 393 21.67 0.63 -9.56
N PHE A 394 21.08 0.68 -10.76
CA PHE A 394 19.77 1.29 -11.04
C PHE A 394 18.79 0.24 -11.54
N ARG A 395 17.54 0.34 -11.11
CA ARG A 395 16.49 -0.58 -11.55
C ARG A 395 16.17 -0.35 -13.03
N PRO A 396 16.13 -1.41 -13.87
CA PRO A 396 15.85 -1.27 -15.30
C PRO A 396 14.34 -1.15 -15.58
N ASP A 397 13.61 -0.33 -14.83
CA ASP A 397 12.17 -0.14 -14.99
C ASP A 397 11.82 1.27 -15.50
N TRP A 398 10.67 1.40 -16.16
CA TRP A 398 10.27 2.68 -16.75
C TRP A 398 10.18 3.86 -15.75
N PRO A 399 9.77 3.68 -14.47
CA PRO A 399 9.78 4.76 -13.48
C PRO A 399 11.18 5.31 -13.20
N THR A 400 12.23 4.49 -13.32
CA THR A 400 13.61 4.95 -13.15
C THR A 400 14.00 5.96 -14.23
N TYR A 401 13.56 5.78 -15.48
CA TYR A 401 13.80 6.78 -16.52
C TYR A 401 13.10 8.11 -16.24
N VAL A 402 11.88 8.08 -15.69
CA VAL A 402 11.16 9.31 -15.26
C VAL A 402 11.91 10.02 -14.15
N GLN A 403 12.44 9.28 -13.17
CA GLN A 403 13.23 9.85 -12.07
C GLN A 403 14.49 10.56 -12.60
N PHE A 404 15.22 9.95 -13.53
CA PHE A 404 16.36 10.61 -14.17
C PHE A 404 15.96 11.85 -14.98
N ALA A 405 14.84 11.79 -15.70
CA ALA A 405 14.32 12.92 -16.47
C ALA A 405 13.91 14.10 -15.59
N LEU A 406 13.47 13.85 -14.34
CA LEU A 406 13.15 14.88 -13.36
C LEU A 406 14.39 15.42 -12.62
N LEU A 407 15.37 14.55 -12.33
CA LEU A 407 16.58 14.91 -11.60
C LEU A 407 17.39 15.99 -12.32
N LEU A 408 17.60 15.83 -13.63
CA LEU A 408 18.40 16.77 -14.44
C LEU A 408 17.90 18.22 -14.35
N PRO A 409 16.64 18.55 -14.70
CA PRO A 409 16.14 19.92 -14.60
C PRO A 409 16.11 20.40 -13.15
N GLY A 410 15.82 19.53 -12.18
CA GLY A 410 15.80 19.90 -10.76
C GLY A 410 17.16 20.37 -10.24
N VAL A 411 18.22 19.62 -10.53
CA VAL A 411 19.60 19.96 -10.18
C VAL A 411 20.09 21.19 -10.96
N SER A 412 19.76 21.30 -12.26
CA SER A 412 20.10 22.47 -13.06
C SER A 412 19.52 23.76 -12.48
N VAL A 413 18.24 23.77 -12.06
CA VAL A 413 17.61 24.93 -11.41
C VAL A 413 18.37 25.35 -10.15
N ILE A 414 18.74 24.38 -9.30
CA ILE A 414 19.48 24.65 -8.05
C ILE A 414 20.85 25.26 -8.35
N ILE A 415 21.61 24.66 -9.28
CA ILE A 415 22.96 25.13 -9.65
C ILE A 415 22.89 26.52 -10.29
N ILE A 416 22.00 26.74 -11.25
CA ILE A 416 21.83 28.05 -11.92
C ILE A 416 21.46 29.12 -10.89
N THR A 417 20.56 28.81 -9.96
CA THR A 417 20.16 29.73 -8.89
C THR A 417 21.34 30.05 -7.96
N ALA A 418 22.12 29.04 -7.57
CA ALA A 418 23.31 29.22 -6.73
C ALA A 418 24.38 30.09 -7.43
N ILE A 419 24.63 29.84 -8.71
CA ILE A 419 25.57 30.63 -9.52
C ILE A 419 25.09 32.07 -9.64
N LYS A 420 23.81 32.29 -9.98
CA LYS A 420 23.26 33.66 -10.11
C LYS A 420 23.29 34.43 -8.79
N LEU A 421 23.03 33.76 -7.67
CA LEU A 421 23.19 34.34 -6.32
C LEU A 421 24.65 34.71 -6.04
N PHE A 422 25.60 33.90 -6.50
CA PHE A 422 27.03 34.14 -6.27
C PHE A 422 27.56 35.30 -7.10
N LEU A 423 27.24 35.31 -8.40
CA LEU A 423 27.70 36.34 -9.33
C LEU A 423 27.17 37.73 -8.96
N ASN A 424 25.96 37.80 -8.42
CA ASN A 424 25.31 39.05 -8.07
C ASN A 424 25.29 39.33 -6.55
N ARG A 425 26.14 38.63 -5.77
CA ARG A 425 26.17 38.74 -4.29
C ARG A 425 26.40 40.15 -3.76
N ASP A 426 27.00 41.01 -4.57
CA ASP A 426 27.38 42.36 -4.18
C ASP A 426 26.26 43.39 -4.41
N GLN A 427 25.19 43.02 -5.13
CA GLN A 427 24.02 43.88 -5.37
C GLN A 427 23.18 44.02 -4.10
N ASP A 428 22.67 45.24 -3.84
CA ASP A 428 21.93 45.57 -2.62
C ASP A 428 20.64 44.74 -2.49
N GLU A 429 19.96 44.45 -3.62
CA GLU A 429 18.75 43.61 -3.64
C GLU A 429 19.02 42.18 -3.13
N ILE A 430 20.16 41.60 -3.49
CA ILE A 430 20.53 40.23 -3.10
C ILE A 430 21.12 40.18 -1.70
N LYS A 431 21.88 41.20 -1.28
CA LYS A 431 22.36 41.33 0.11
C LYS A 431 21.21 41.34 1.11
N ASN A 432 20.10 41.99 0.77
CA ASN A 432 18.92 42.09 1.63
C ASN A 432 18.22 40.74 1.88
N ILE A 433 18.38 39.77 0.97
CA ILE A 433 17.75 38.44 1.04
C ILE A 433 18.58 37.46 1.91
N ALA A 434 19.72 37.91 2.48
CA ALA A 434 20.63 37.10 3.28
C ALA A 434 21.13 35.86 2.51
N PRO A 435 22.08 36.04 1.55
CA PRO A 435 22.46 35.01 0.59
C PRO A 435 23.00 33.73 1.24
N ASN A 436 23.67 33.83 2.39
CA ASN A 436 24.17 32.67 3.15
C ASN A 436 23.03 31.75 3.61
N CYS A 437 21.90 32.32 4.03
CA CYS A 437 20.72 31.54 4.40
C CYS A 437 20.11 30.84 3.18
N CYS A 438 20.17 31.49 2.02
CA CYS A 438 19.66 30.95 0.77
C CYS A 438 20.51 29.79 0.24
N TYR A 439 21.84 29.87 0.35
CA TYR A 439 22.72 28.74 0.04
C TYR A 439 22.41 27.50 0.89
N PHE A 440 22.06 27.69 2.16
CA PHE A 440 21.66 26.58 3.03
C PHE A 440 20.34 25.93 2.58
N ILE A 441 19.34 26.72 2.15
CA ILE A 441 18.10 26.19 1.57
C ILE A 441 18.41 25.41 0.28
N LEU A 442 19.26 25.94 -0.59
CA LEU A 442 19.68 25.26 -1.83
C LEU A 442 20.43 23.95 -1.55
N LEU A 443 21.24 23.90 -0.48
CA LEU A 443 21.88 22.67 -0.02
C LEU A 443 20.84 21.63 0.44
N GLY A 444 19.83 22.05 1.19
CA GLY A 444 18.68 21.20 1.55
C GLY A 444 17.92 20.67 0.33
N CYS A 445 17.65 21.54 -0.66
CA CYS A 445 17.04 21.13 -1.93
C CYS A 445 17.91 20.12 -2.69
N LEU A 446 19.25 20.27 -2.67
CA LEU A 446 20.17 19.33 -3.30
C LEU A 446 20.12 17.96 -2.60
N CYS A 447 20.08 17.92 -1.27
CA CYS A 447 19.86 16.68 -0.51
C CYS A 447 18.52 16.02 -0.87
N GLY A 448 17.47 16.81 -1.07
CA GLY A 448 16.17 16.30 -1.52
C GLY A 448 16.21 15.72 -2.94
N GLN A 449 16.93 16.35 -3.87
CA GLN A 449 17.15 15.79 -5.22
C GLN A 449 17.95 14.48 -5.16
N LEU A 450 18.95 14.38 -4.28
CA LEU A 450 19.69 13.14 -4.07
C LEU A 450 18.79 11.99 -3.56
N SER A 451 17.73 12.29 -2.80
CA SER A 451 16.74 11.28 -2.42
C SER A 451 15.93 10.71 -3.59
N ILE A 452 15.72 11.49 -4.66
CA ILE A 452 15.08 11.01 -5.89
C ILE A 452 15.99 9.98 -6.58
N LEU A 453 17.31 10.25 -6.61
CA LEU A 453 18.30 9.31 -7.12
C LEU A 453 18.34 8.01 -6.29
N LEU A 454 18.25 8.09 -4.97
CA LEU A 454 18.21 6.92 -4.08
C LEU A 454 16.95 6.06 -4.27
N GLN A 455 15.85 6.64 -4.76
CA GLN A 455 14.66 5.89 -5.15
C GLN A 455 14.80 5.21 -6.53
N ALA A 456 15.80 5.60 -7.32
CA ALA A 456 16.14 4.98 -8.61
C ALA A 456 17.07 3.77 -8.46
N THR A 457 17.79 3.68 -7.35
CA THR A 457 18.75 2.61 -7.13
C THR A 457 18.08 1.29 -6.75
N SER A 458 18.81 0.19 -6.93
CA SER A 458 18.40 -1.13 -6.45
C SER A 458 18.27 -1.16 -4.92
N VAL A 459 17.41 -2.06 -4.45
CA VAL A 459 17.15 -2.20 -3.02
C VAL A 459 18.37 -2.77 -2.34
N SER A 460 18.84 -2.07 -1.31
CA SER A 460 19.84 -2.58 -0.40
C SER A 460 19.56 -2.07 1.01
N ARG A 461 20.17 -2.68 2.02
CA ARG A 461 20.00 -2.23 3.41
C ARG A 461 20.39 -0.77 3.60
N SER A 462 21.46 -0.34 2.92
CA SER A 462 21.88 1.07 2.92
C SER A 462 20.89 1.94 2.15
N THR A 463 20.47 1.55 0.94
CA THR A 463 19.47 2.29 0.16
C THR A 463 18.16 2.49 0.93
N CYS A 464 17.65 1.45 1.60
CA CYS A 464 16.42 1.52 2.37
C CYS A 464 16.52 2.50 3.55
N THR A 465 17.65 2.51 4.25
CA THR A 465 17.91 3.48 5.33
C THR A 465 18.04 4.90 4.77
N MET A 466 18.80 5.08 3.70
CA MET A 466 19.04 6.38 3.09
C MET A 466 17.77 7.01 2.49
N ASN A 467 16.83 6.18 2.01
CA ASN A 467 15.51 6.63 1.54
C ASN A 467 14.65 7.28 2.63
N ILE A 468 15.01 7.14 3.91
CA ILE A 468 14.34 7.82 5.03
C ILE A 468 15.18 9.01 5.49
N VAL A 469 16.48 8.81 5.65
CA VAL A 469 17.39 9.81 6.22
C VAL A 469 17.54 11.04 5.32
N PHE A 470 17.74 10.88 4.01
CA PHE A 470 17.97 12.01 3.11
C PHE A 470 16.75 12.94 2.99
N PRO A 471 15.52 12.43 2.78
CA PRO A 471 14.30 13.24 2.87
C PRO A 471 14.15 13.98 4.19
N SER A 472 14.49 13.33 5.31
CA SER A 472 14.40 13.92 6.66
C SER A 472 15.35 15.11 6.82
N ILE A 473 16.61 14.96 6.41
CA ILE A 473 17.60 16.04 6.44
C ILE A 473 17.17 17.19 5.52
N ALA A 474 16.69 16.88 4.31
CA ALA A 474 16.22 17.88 3.36
C ALA A 474 15.03 18.68 3.93
N PHE A 475 14.07 17.99 4.54
CA PHE A 475 12.90 18.61 5.17
C PHE A 475 13.31 19.57 6.29
N GLY A 476 14.11 19.10 7.25
CA GLY A 476 14.59 19.93 8.37
C GLY A 476 15.43 21.13 7.90
N ALA A 477 16.26 20.95 6.86
CA ALA A 477 17.07 22.04 6.32
C ALA A 477 16.24 23.12 5.62
N ILE A 478 15.30 22.72 4.75
CA ILE A 478 14.45 23.65 3.98
C ILE A 478 13.47 24.34 4.93
N PHE A 479 12.64 23.59 5.65
CA PHE A 479 11.59 24.17 6.48
C PHE A 479 12.13 24.81 7.75
N GLY A 480 13.21 24.30 8.33
CA GLY A 480 13.89 24.97 9.44
C GLY A 480 14.37 26.37 9.06
N MET A 481 15.00 26.53 7.90
CA MET A 481 15.42 27.86 7.43
C MET A 481 14.25 28.76 7.01
N LEU A 482 13.22 28.22 6.35
CA LEU A 482 12.02 28.99 6.00
C LEU A 482 11.30 29.51 7.24
N PHE A 483 11.18 28.67 8.28
CA PHE A 483 10.66 29.07 9.58
C PHE A 483 11.48 30.20 10.20
N LEU A 484 12.80 30.04 10.31
CA LEU A 484 13.66 31.04 10.94
C LEU A 484 13.71 32.36 10.16
N LYS A 485 13.70 32.32 8.82
CA LYS A 485 13.59 33.53 7.99
C LYS A 485 12.25 34.23 8.21
N SER A 486 11.15 33.49 8.23
CA SER A 486 9.81 34.04 8.52
C SER A 486 9.74 34.64 9.93
N ALA A 487 10.35 33.97 10.91
CA ALA A 487 10.43 34.44 12.29
C ALA A 487 11.30 35.69 12.44
N ARG A 488 12.44 35.76 11.76
CA ARG A 488 13.29 36.96 11.71
C ARG A 488 12.51 38.17 11.20
N ILE A 489 11.78 38.01 10.09
CA ILE A 489 10.94 39.07 9.52
C ILE A 489 9.91 39.54 10.57
N TYR A 490 9.18 38.59 11.18
CA TYR A 490 8.17 38.90 12.19
C TYR A 490 8.72 39.65 13.42
N VAL A 491 9.85 39.19 13.98
CA VAL A 491 10.48 39.79 15.17
C VAL A 491 10.96 41.21 14.89
N VAL A 492 11.55 41.47 13.71
CA VAL A 492 12.04 42.81 13.33
C VAL A 492 10.90 43.81 13.28
N PHE A 493 9.71 43.43 12.80
CA PHE A 493 8.54 44.30 12.76
C PHE A 493 7.89 44.53 14.13
N ARG A 494 7.79 43.48 14.97
CA ARG A 494 7.08 43.57 16.25
C ARG A 494 7.93 44.13 17.39
N TYR A 495 9.24 43.90 17.38
CA TYR A 495 10.15 44.25 18.48
C TYR A 495 11.38 45.01 17.98
N ARG A 496 11.22 46.33 17.75
CA ARG A 496 12.26 47.25 17.23
C ARG A 496 13.58 47.23 18.04
N ARG A 497 13.52 46.92 19.35
CA ARG A 497 14.67 46.84 20.27
C ARG A 497 15.54 45.59 20.03
N MET A 498 14.94 44.51 19.52
CA MET A 498 15.64 43.24 19.26
C MET A 498 16.31 43.17 17.89
N ALA A 499 16.05 44.12 16.99
CA ALA A 499 16.60 44.13 15.63
C ALA A 499 18.15 44.15 15.55
N ARG A 500 18.84 44.55 16.63
CA ARG A 500 20.33 44.54 16.74
C ARG A 500 20.88 43.34 17.52
N SER A 501 20.04 42.39 17.90
CA SER A 501 20.43 41.23 18.70
C SER A 501 21.31 40.24 17.91
N GLN A 502 22.26 39.60 18.58
CA GLN A 502 23.13 38.57 17.99
C GLN A 502 22.33 37.37 17.45
N TYR A 503 21.14 37.12 17.99
CA TYR A 503 20.22 36.05 17.59
C TYR A 503 19.57 36.24 16.21
N LEU A 504 19.77 37.39 15.55
CA LEU A 504 19.25 37.66 14.18
C LEU A 504 20.33 37.60 13.10
N LYS A 505 21.58 37.24 13.45
CA LYS A 505 22.68 37.08 12.49
C LYS A 505 22.51 35.79 11.69
N ASP A 506 22.84 35.82 10.40
CA ASP A 506 22.73 34.69 9.48
C ASP A 506 23.42 33.42 10.01
N VAL A 507 24.60 33.58 10.64
CA VAL A 507 25.35 32.46 11.24
C VAL A 507 24.54 31.74 12.32
N PHE A 508 23.84 32.49 13.17
CA PHE A 508 23.02 31.88 14.23
C PHE A 508 21.80 31.17 13.65
N LEU A 509 21.12 31.78 12.66
CA LEU A 509 19.98 31.14 11.99
C LEU A 509 20.39 29.83 11.30
N ILE A 510 21.52 29.84 10.58
CA ILE A 510 22.05 28.65 9.91
C ILE A 510 22.41 27.56 10.92
N LEU A 511 23.01 27.91 12.06
CA LEU A 511 23.30 26.95 13.13
C LEU A 511 22.04 26.30 13.69
N VAL A 512 20.98 27.10 13.95
CA VAL A 512 19.71 26.57 14.47
C VAL A 512 19.01 25.70 13.42
N ALA A 513 18.95 26.11 12.16
CA ALA A 513 18.38 25.24 11.11
C ALA A 513 19.22 23.98 10.85
N GLY A 514 20.55 24.10 10.93
CA GLY A 514 21.44 22.95 10.91
C GLY A 514 21.14 21.96 12.04
N SER A 515 20.79 22.47 13.23
CA SER A 515 20.36 21.61 14.34
C SER A 515 19.03 20.91 14.07
N PHE A 516 18.06 21.56 13.42
CA PHE A 516 16.82 20.90 12.99
C PHE A 516 17.10 19.81 11.95
N ALA A 517 17.87 20.11 10.90
CA ALA A 517 18.22 19.15 9.86
C ALA A 517 18.99 17.93 10.40
N LEU A 518 19.95 18.17 11.31
CA LEU A 518 20.73 17.11 11.95
C LEU A 518 19.85 16.26 12.88
N PHE A 519 19.00 16.89 13.68
CA PHE A 519 18.10 16.19 14.59
C PHE A 519 17.09 15.33 13.82
N ASP A 520 16.46 15.86 12.76
CA ASP A 520 15.52 15.12 11.91
C ASP A 520 16.22 13.97 11.18
N GLY A 521 17.46 14.19 10.70
CA GLY A 521 18.28 13.14 10.09
C GLY A 521 18.63 12.00 11.06
N ILE A 522 19.05 12.34 12.28
CA ILE A 522 19.32 11.35 13.34
C ILE A 522 18.05 10.60 13.70
N LEU A 523 16.93 11.30 13.88
CA LEU A 523 15.66 10.68 14.22
C LEU A 523 15.16 9.75 13.10
N GLY A 524 15.33 10.13 11.83
CA GLY A 524 15.06 9.27 10.68
C GLY A 524 15.96 8.02 10.63
N ALA A 525 17.24 8.14 11.02
CA ALA A 525 18.15 7.00 11.12
C ALA A 525 17.77 6.06 12.27
N VAL A 526 17.43 6.62 13.43
CA VAL A 526 16.92 5.86 14.59
C VAL A 526 15.62 5.14 14.22
N LEU A 527 14.71 5.79 13.48
CA LEU A 527 13.49 5.17 12.98
C LEU A 527 13.79 3.98 12.06
N ALA A 528 14.70 4.14 11.09
CA ALA A 528 15.09 3.07 10.18
C ALA A 528 15.66 1.84 10.91
N ILE A 529 16.43 2.07 11.99
CA ILE A 529 16.98 1.02 12.85
C ILE A 529 15.89 0.40 13.74
N ALA A 530 15.05 1.22 14.39
CA ALA A 530 14.02 0.77 15.33
C ALA A 530 12.94 -0.10 14.67
N VAL A 531 12.63 0.18 13.40
CA VAL A 531 11.66 -0.56 12.59
C VAL A 531 12.32 -1.76 11.86
N ASP A 532 13.65 -1.88 11.96
CA ASP A 532 14.50 -2.82 11.20
C ASP A 532 14.14 -2.85 9.70
N ILE A 533 14.26 -1.68 9.08
CA ILE A 533 13.96 -1.51 7.66
C ILE A 533 15.04 -2.22 6.84
N SER A 534 14.61 -3.29 6.17
CA SER A 534 15.48 -4.19 5.44
C SER A 534 14.86 -4.55 4.08
N PRO A 535 15.68 -5.00 3.11
CA PRO A 535 15.18 -5.57 1.88
C PRO A 535 14.41 -6.86 2.19
N VAL A 536 13.10 -6.86 1.95
CA VAL A 536 12.25 -8.04 2.11
C VAL A 536 11.72 -8.47 0.76
N PHE A 537 11.72 -9.79 0.56
CA PHE A 537 11.18 -10.42 -0.62
C PHE A 537 9.65 -10.48 -0.53
N THR A 538 8.93 -9.88 -1.49
CA THR A 538 7.46 -9.86 -1.49
C THR A 538 6.91 -10.44 -2.80
N ILE A 539 5.84 -11.24 -2.69
CA ILE A 539 5.07 -11.77 -3.82
C ILE A 539 3.89 -10.84 -4.08
N LEU A 540 3.85 -10.20 -5.26
CA LEU A 540 2.79 -9.26 -5.64
C LEU A 540 1.68 -9.99 -6.42
N SER A 541 0.41 -9.66 -6.13
CA SER A 541 -0.77 -10.43 -6.55
C SER A 541 -0.99 -10.52 -8.06
N ASP A 542 -0.50 -9.55 -8.82
CA ASP A 542 -1.00 -9.34 -10.18
C ASP A 542 -0.17 -10.04 -11.27
N ASN A 543 1.06 -10.47 -10.99
CA ASN A 543 1.97 -10.98 -12.03
C ASN A 543 3.00 -12.01 -11.57
N SER A 544 2.94 -12.51 -10.32
CA SER A 544 4.03 -13.33 -9.76
C SER A 544 5.42 -12.67 -9.91
N SER A 545 5.46 -11.33 -10.01
CA SER A 545 6.70 -10.59 -10.15
C SER A 545 7.36 -10.50 -8.77
N HIS A 546 8.44 -11.24 -8.62
CA HIS A 546 9.25 -11.28 -7.42
C HIS A 546 10.10 -10.02 -7.34
N GLN A 547 9.90 -9.19 -6.31
CA GLN A 547 10.70 -7.99 -6.12
C GLN A 547 11.12 -7.85 -4.66
N TYR A 548 12.37 -7.43 -4.46
CA TYR A 548 12.82 -6.91 -3.19
C TYR A 548 12.23 -5.52 -3.01
N VAL A 549 11.62 -5.28 -1.85
CA VAL A 549 11.09 -3.98 -1.43
C VAL A 549 11.65 -3.64 -0.06
N CYS A 550 11.82 -2.35 0.23
CA CYS A 550 12.15 -1.92 1.58
C CYS A 550 10.91 -2.11 2.45
N TYR A 551 10.98 -3.00 3.43
CA TYR A 551 9.84 -3.31 4.30
C TYR A 551 10.26 -3.26 5.77
N ALA A 552 9.29 -2.92 6.61
CA ALA A 552 9.40 -2.86 8.05
C ALA A 552 9.16 -4.25 8.64
N SER A 553 10.20 -4.93 9.15
CA SER A 553 10.07 -6.33 9.56
C SER A 553 9.35 -6.53 10.91
N PHE A 554 9.47 -5.57 11.84
CA PHE A 554 8.88 -5.69 13.18
C PHE A 554 8.30 -4.37 13.72
N SER A 555 7.06 -4.42 14.23
CA SER A 555 6.43 -3.33 14.99
C SER A 555 6.45 -3.63 16.50
N THR A 556 7.45 -3.09 17.20
CA THR A 556 7.50 -3.09 18.67
C THR A 556 6.83 -1.82 19.20
N ASP A 557 6.42 -1.79 20.48
CA ASP A 557 5.92 -0.56 21.11
C ASP A 557 6.92 0.60 20.99
N PHE A 558 8.22 0.27 21.03
CA PHE A 558 9.29 1.23 20.82
C PHE A 558 9.31 1.78 19.39
N SER A 559 9.19 0.94 18.35
CA SER A 559 9.23 1.40 16.96
C SER A 559 7.99 2.20 16.56
N ILE A 560 6.83 1.88 17.13
CA ILE A 560 5.61 2.69 17.02
C ILE A 560 5.81 4.05 17.69
N ALA A 561 6.35 4.09 18.92
CA ALA A 561 6.60 5.34 19.63
C ALA A 561 7.57 6.26 18.86
N VAL A 562 8.68 5.72 18.33
CA VAL A 562 9.63 6.49 17.51
C VAL A 562 8.97 7.01 16.23
N SER A 563 8.14 6.21 15.57
CA SER A 563 7.39 6.63 14.37
C SER A 563 6.43 7.79 14.67
N VAL A 564 5.68 7.70 15.77
CA VAL A 564 4.75 8.76 16.19
C VAL A 564 5.51 10.04 16.52
N ILE A 565 6.63 9.94 17.24
CA ILE A 565 7.49 11.09 17.59
C ILE A 565 8.04 11.75 16.31
N PHE A 566 8.55 10.96 15.37
CA PHE A 566 9.08 11.45 14.10
C PHE A 566 8.04 12.21 13.28
N VAL A 567 6.84 11.64 13.11
CA VAL A 567 5.74 12.30 12.38
C VAL A 567 5.29 13.56 13.13
N ALA A 568 5.11 13.49 14.45
CA ALA A 568 4.65 14.61 15.26
C ALA A 568 5.58 15.82 15.18
N LEU A 569 6.90 15.61 15.28
CA LEU A 569 7.90 16.68 15.19
C LEU A 569 7.90 17.37 13.83
N ASN A 570 7.86 16.60 12.74
CA ASN A 570 7.78 17.15 11.38
C ASN A 570 6.48 17.92 11.15
N CYS A 571 5.35 17.42 11.66
CA CYS A 571 4.06 18.11 11.63
C CYS A 571 4.11 19.42 12.45
N LEU A 572 4.75 19.42 13.62
CA LEU A 572 4.92 20.61 14.44
C LEU A 572 5.79 21.67 13.75
N LEU A 573 6.88 21.28 13.10
CA LEU A 573 7.71 22.19 12.30
C LEU A 573 6.91 22.79 11.13
N MET A 574 6.14 21.98 10.42
CA MET A 574 5.26 22.44 9.36
C MET A 574 4.18 23.41 9.86
N ALA A 575 3.54 23.09 10.99
CA ALA A 575 2.56 23.97 11.62
C ALA A 575 3.21 25.30 12.05
N ALA A 576 4.42 25.26 12.60
CA ALA A 576 5.18 26.46 12.93
C ALA A 576 5.48 27.32 11.70
N CYS A 577 5.89 26.70 10.57
CA CYS A 577 6.05 27.39 9.28
C CYS A 577 4.75 28.09 8.83
N LEU A 578 3.61 27.40 8.90
CA LEU A 578 2.31 27.95 8.51
C LEU A 578 1.86 29.11 9.42
N ILE A 579 2.03 28.97 10.74
CA ILE A 579 1.73 30.03 11.71
C ILE A 579 2.59 31.25 11.42
N MET A 580 3.89 31.08 11.21
CA MET A 580 4.79 32.20 10.92
C MET A 580 4.50 32.83 9.55
N SER A 581 4.14 32.03 8.54
CA SER A 581 3.69 32.50 7.22
C SER A 581 2.42 33.36 7.32
N TYR A 582 1.46 32.95 8.16
CA TYR A 582 0.25 33.73 8.43
C TYR A 582 0.58 35.05 9.13
N LEU A 583 1.47 35.01 10.13
CA LEU A 583 1.85 36.20 10.90
C LEU A 583 2.69 37.20 10.09
N SER A 584 3.43 36.75 9.08
CA SER A 584 4.28 37.58 8.22
C SER A 584 3.55 38.17 7.00
N ARG A 585 2.29 37.81 6.73
CA ARG A 585 1.59 38.13 5.46
C ARG A 585 1.38 39.63 5.16
N ASN A 586 1.30 40.48 6.18
CA ASN A 586 0.94 41.90 6.05
C ASN A 586 2.14 42.85 6.14
N THR A 587 3.36 42.39 5.84
CA THR A 587 4.56 43.24 5.90
C THR A 587 4.63 44.26 4.74
N ILE A 588 5.25 45.42 5.02
CA ILE A 588 5.41 46.56 4.08
C ILE A 588 6.08 46.09 2.77
N LYS A 589 5.66 46.62 1.61
CA LYS A 589 6.18 46.31 0.25
C LYS A 589 7.72 46.33 0.09
N ARG A 590 8.45 46.94 1.03
CA ARG A 590 9.93 46.99 1.04
C ARG A 590 10.59 45.61 1.27
N PHE A 591 9.86 44.62 1.80
CA PHE A 591 10.31 43.23 1.95
C PHE A 591 9.44 42.29 1.11
N ASN A 592 9.61 42.36 -0.21
CA ASN A 592 8.88 41.52 -1.16
C ASN A 592 9.16 40.01 -0.96
N GLU A 593 10.30 39.68 -0.34
CA GLU A 593 10.71 38.32 0.03
C GLU A 593 9.70 37.56 0.92
N SER A 594 8.93 38.26 1.75
CA SER A 594 7.91 37.62 2.61
C SER A 594 6.84 36.88 1.80
N LYS A 595 6.46 37.41 0.63
CA LYS A 595 5.42 36.81 -0.22
C LYS A 595 5.91 35.52 -0.86
N SER A 596 7.14 35.50 -1.37
CA SER A 596 7.72 34.32 -2.00
C SER A 596 7.97 33.21 -0.97
N ILE A 597 8.45 33.54 0.22
CA ILE A 597 8.58 32.57 1.34
C ILE A 597 7.22 31.95 1.68
N ASN A 598 6.19 32.78 1.84
CA ASN A 598 4.85 32.29 2.18
C ASN A 598 4.27 31.41 1.08
N ALA A 599 4.43 31.80 -0.19
CA ALA A 599 4.01 30.99 -1.34
C ALA A 599 4.70 29.63 -1.39
N ALA A 600 6.01 29.58 -1.14
CA ALA A 600 6.78 28.33 -1.08
C ALA A 600 6.28 27.41 0.05
N ILE A 601 5.99 27.95 1.23
CA ILE A 601 5.44 27.17 2.36
C ILE A 601 4.05 26.60 2.03
N TYR A 602 3.13 27.42 1.53
CA TYR A 602 1.76 26.97 1.23
C TYR A 602 1.72 25.94 0.10
N LEU A 603 2.49 26.16 -0.98
CA LEU A 603 2.54 25.22 -2.08
C LEU A 603 3.16 23.88 -1.66
N SER A 604 4.23 23.92 -0.87
CA SER A 604 4.85 22.70 -0.34
C SER A 604 3.88 21.92 0.55
N PHE A 605 3.15 22.62 1.43
CA PHE A 605 2.12 22.01 2.29
C PHE A 605 1.02 21.30 1.49
N LEU A 606 0.55 21.92 0.41
CA LEU A 606 -0.44 21.32 -0.50
C LEU A 606 0.07 19.99 -1.10
N PHE A 607 1.29 19.97 -1.64
CA PHE A 607 1.87 18.76 -2.24
C PHE A 607 2.12 17.66 -1.21
N MET A 608 2.54 18.00 0.01
CA MET A 608 2.71 17.01 1.08
C MET A 608 1.39 16.36 1.47
N ILE A 609 0.31 17.15 1.65
CA ILE A 609 -1.01 16.59 1.97
C ILE A 609 -1.50 15.67 0.85
N LEU A 610 -1.38 16.11 -0.41
CA LEU A 610 -1.80 15.30 -1.55
C LEU A 610 -1.00 13.99 -1.63
N GLY A 611 0.32 14.05 -1.42
CA GLY A 611 1.18 12.88 -1.40
C GLY A 611 0.82 11.90 -0.28
N ILE A 612 0.62 12.40 0.94
CA ILE A 612 0.21 11.59 2.09
C ILE A 612 -1.15 10.93 1.84
N ALA A 613 -2.11 11.66 1.27
CA ALA A 613 -3.44 11.13 0.96
C ALA A 613 -3.38 9.96 -0.03
N ILE A 614 -2.52 10.04 -1.05
CA ILE A 614 -2.34 8.96 -2.03
C ILE A 614 -1.66 7.75 -1.38
N VAL A 615 -0.58 7.95 -0.64
CA VAL A 615 0.21 6.86 -0.02
C VAL A 615 -0.58 6.13 1.07
N LEU A 616 -1.42 6.84 1.84
CA LEU A 616 -2.28 6.23 2.86
C LEU A 616 -3.59 5.67 2.29
N GLY A 617 -4.09 6.23 1.18
CA GLY A 617 -5.38 5.87 0.60
C GLY A 617 -5.33 4.63 -0.31
N ILE A 618 -4.16 4.24 -0.81
CA ILE A 618 -4.00 3.14 -1.77
C ILE A 618 -3.14 2.02 -1.15
N PRO A 619 -3.61 0.76 -1.12
CA PRO A 619 -2.80 -0.35 -0.63
C PRO A 619 -1.70 -0.70 -1.64
N SER A 620 -0.50 -1.00 -1.15
CA SER A 620 0.70 -1.29 -1.97
C SER A 620 0.90 -2.78 -2.28
N ASN A 621 -0.19 -3.51 -2.54
CA ASN A 621 -0.22 -4.97 -2.71
C ASN A 621 0.03 -5.45 -4.16
N THR A 622 0.00 -4.53 -5.12
CA THR A 622 0.22 -4.81 -6.56
C THR A 622 1.43 -4.07 -7.10
N THR A 623 2.02 -4.56 -8.20
CA THR A 623 3.16 -3.88 -8.85
C THR A 623 2.80 -2.46 -9.29
N SER A 624 1.58 -2.27 -9.81
CA SER A 624 1.08 -0.96 -10.25
C SER A 624 0.92 0.03 -9.09
N THR A 625 0.41 -0.43 -7.94
CA THR A 625 0.25 0.42 -6.76
C THR A 625 1.58 0.78 -6.12
N GLN A 626 2.56 -0.13 -6.11
CA GLN A 626 3.93 0.18 -5.66
C GLN A 626 4.63 1.20 -6.57
N ILE A 627 4.48 1.07 -7.89
CA ILE A 627 4.99 2.06 -8.86
C ILE A 627 4.34 3.43 -8.60
N LEU A 628 3.03 3.46 -8.35
CA LEU A 628 2.31 4.70 -8.04
C LEU A 628 2.82 5.36 -6.77
N HIS A 629 3.07 4.60 -5.70
CA HIS A 629 3.64 5.12 -4.44
C HIS A 629 5.02 5.74 -4.69
N ARG A 630 5.91 5.04 -5.39
CA ARG A 630 7.25 5.51 -5.73
C ARG A 630 7.22 6.80 -6.55
N LEU A 631 6.37 6.87 -7.59
CA LEU A 631 6.22 8.07 -8.41
C LEU A 631 5.66 9.25 -7.60
N THR A 632 4.68 8.99 -6.74
CA THR A 632 4.07 10.02 -5.89
C THR A 632 5.12 10.67 -4.99
N ILE A 633 5.95 9.87 -4.30
CA ILE A 633 7.00 10.39 -3.43
C ILE A 633 8.00 11.23 -4.23
N VAL A 634 8.41 10.75 -5.41
CA VAL A 634 9.34 11.48 -6.30
C VAL A 634 8.75 12.81 -6.75
N PHE A 635 7.49 12.84 -7.21
CA PHE A 635 6.85 14.08 -7.66
C PHE A 635 6.76 15.09 -6.53
N VAL A 636 6.31 14.69 -5.34
CA VAL A 636 6.23 15.58 -4.18
C VAL A 636 7.59 16.16 -3.83
N MET A 637 8.62 15.32 -3.77
CA MET A 637 9.98 15.78 -3.46
C MET A 637 10.52 16.72 -4.54
N TRP A 638 10.28 16.41 -5.82
CA TRP A 638 10.69 17.26 -6.95
C TRP A 638 10.03 18.63 -6.91
N PHE A 639 8.70 18.69 -6.70
CA PHE A 639 7.98 19.96 -6.62
C PHE A 639 8.46 20.81 -5.43
N ILE A 640 8.73 20.21 -4.27
CA ILE A 640 9.25 20.94 -3.12
C ILE A 640 10.67 21.45 -3.41
N CYS A 641 11.57 20.58 -3.87
CA CYS A 641 12.99 20.91 -4.01
C CYS A 641 13.29 21.81 -5.22
N THR A 642 12.53 21.70 -6.30
CA THR A 642 12.67 22.53 -7.52
C THR A 642 11.76 23.76 -7.47
N GLY A 643 10.54 23.63 -6.94
CA GLY A 643 9.60 24.73 -6.81
C GLY A 643 10.03 25.78 -5.78
N THR A 644 10.63 25.36 -4.66
CA THR A 644 11.08 26.30 -3.61
C THR A 644 12.11 27.32 -4.14
N PRO A 645 13.20 26.91 -4.82
CA PRO A 645 14.12 27.85 -5.46
C PRO A 645 13.46 28.73 -6.53
N LEU A 646 12.60 28.17 -7.39
CA LEU A 646 11.93 28.96 -8.43
C LEU A 646 11.08 30.08 -7.80
N ILE A 647 10.26 29.75 -6.80
CA ILE A 647 9.36 30.72 -6.16
C ILE A 647 10.15 31.76 -5.36
N LEU A 648 11.16 31.32 -4.59
CA LEU A 648 11.94 32.23 -3.75
C LEU A 648 12.76 33.24 -4.56
N PHE A 649 13.29 32.83 -5.72
CA PHE A 649 14.32 33.59 -6.43
C PHE A 649 13.88 34.13 -7.80
N GLN A 650 12.69 33.79 -8.31
CA GLN A 650 12.20 34.31 -9.59
C GLN A 650 12.09 35.84 -9.62
N GLU A 651 11.44 36.46 -8.63
CA GLU A 651 11.30 37.93 -8.62
C GLU A 651 12.64 38.67 -8.41
N PRO A 652 13.47 38.34 -7.40
CA PRO A 652 14.73 39.06 -7.18
C PRO A 652 15.73 38.93 -8.33
N LEU A 653 15.84 37.75 -8.95
CA LEU A 653 16.77 37.53 -10.05
C LEU A 653 16.31 38.20 -11.35
N HIS A 654 15.00 38.31 -11.57
CA HIS A 654 14.46 38.97 -12.76
C HIS A 654 14.78 40.47 -12.76
N HIS A 655 14.68 41.15 -11.62
CA HIS A 655 15.06 42.56 -11.48
C HIS A 655 16.56 42.80 -11.71
N VAL A 656 17.42 41.93 -11.16
CA VAL A 656 18.88 42.04 -11.33
C VAL A 656 19.33 41.71 -12.75
N CYS A 657 18.70 40.75 -13.44
CA CYS A 657 19.02 40.42 -14.83
C CYS A 657 18.54 41.47 -15.84
N GLN A 658 17.58 42.32 -15.49
CA GLN A 658 17.10 43.42 -16.33
C GLN A 658 17.82 44.75 -16.09
N ALA A 659 18.68 44.83 -15.06
CA ALA A 659 19.52 46.01 -14.83
C ALA A 659 20.65 46.06 -15.88
N PRO A 660 20.74 47.09 -16.75
CA PRO A 660 21.84 47.20 -17.71
C PRO A 660 23.16 47.38 -16.96
N GLN A 661 24.20 46.64 -17.35
CA GLN A 661 25.56 46.86 -16.89
C GLN A 661 26.01 48.27 -17.29
N ALA A 662 26.20 49.15 -16.31
CA ALA A 662 26.85 50.44 -16.52
C ALA A 662 28.36 50.21 -16.73
N SER A 663 28.77 50.02 -17.98
CA SER A 663 30.14 50.27 -18.43
C SER A 663 30.15 51.55 -19.25
N ASN A 664 30.94 52.53 -18.79
CA ASN A 664 31.40 53.75 -19.48
C ASN A 664 30.82 54.02 -20.87
N ILE A 665 30.03 55.09 -21.01
CA ILE A 665 30.08 56.05 -22.12
C ILE A 665 29.17 57.25 -21.75
N THR A 666 29.70 58.42 -22.06
CA THR A 666 29.11 59.76 -22.00
C THR A 666 27.74 59.88 -22.65
N ASP A 667 26.93 60.77 -22.07
CA ASP A 667 25.83 61.54 -22.67
C ASP A 667 24.47 60.90 -23.00
N LYS A 668 23.46 61.71 -22.64
CA LYS A 668 22.03 61.73 -23.04
C LYS A 668 21.07 60.78 -22.33
N VAL A 669 20.46 61.36 -21.29
CA VAL A 669 19.18 60.97 -20.70
C VAL A 669 18.06 61.05 -21.75
N SER A 670 17.34 59.94 -21.97
CA SER A 670 15.97 59.94 -22.51
C SER A 670 15.14 58.86 -21.79
N LEU A 671 14.11 59.31 -21.08
CA LEU A 671 13.13 58.49 -20.36
C LEU A 671 11.94 58.21 -21.29
N LYS A 672 11.59 56.93 -21.51
CA LYS A 672 10.29 56.53 -22.09
C LYS A 672 9.45 55.83 -21.02
N ILE A 673 8.31 56.44 -20.72
CA ILE A 673 7.26 55.98 -19.79
C ILE A 673 6.38 54.96 -20.51
N GLY A 674 6.27 53.75 -19.96
CA GLY A 674 5.38 52.68 -20.45
C GLY A 674 3.98 52.78 -19.83
N ARG A 675 2.99 52.88 -20.72
CA ARG A 675 1.53 52.96 -20.51
C ARG A 675 0.98 51.72 -19.77
N SER A 676 0.21 51.94 -18.70
CA SER A 676 -0.71 50.96 -18.11
C SER A 676 -2.08 51.12 -18.80
N GLN A 677 -2.57 50.06 -19.45
CA GLN A 677 -3.95 49.95 -19.93
C GLN A 677 -4.51 48.60 -19.50
N SER A 678 -5.33 48.60 -18.44
CA SER A 678 -6.41 47.62 -18.24
C SER A 678 -7.61 48.24 -17.50
N PHE A 679 -7.86 49.53 -17.73
CA PHE A 679 -9.13 50.21 -17.39
C PHE A 679 -10.16 50.12 -18.53
N LEU A 680 -9.81 49.49 -19.68
CA LEU A 680 -10.67 49.41 -20.87
C LEU A 680 -11.24 48.01 -21.19
N ASP A 681 -10.94 46.98 -20.38
CA ASP A 681 -11.44 45.61 -20.58
C ASP A 681 -12.91 45.39 -20.16
N LYS A 682 -13.71 46.45 -20.01
CA LYS A 682 -15.10 46.36 -19.54
C LYS A 682 -16.19 46.66 -20.55
N ILE A 683 -15.89 46.75 -21.86
CA ILE A 683 -16.93 46.97 -22.87
C ILE A 683 -16.70 46.07 -24.10
N GLY A 684 -17.55 45.04 -24.24
CA GLY A 684 -17.95 44.36 -25.49
C GLY A 684 -16.89 43.50 -26.18
N GLN A 685 -16.85 42.17 -26.06
CA GLN A 685 -17.73 41.17 -26.70
C GLN A 685 -18.18 41.53 -28.13
N VAL A 686 -17.74 40.75 -29.13
CA VAL A 686 -18.54 39.98 -30.12
C VAL A 686 -17.62 39.42 -31.23
N ALA A 687 -17.71 38.09 -31.43
CA ALA A 687 -17.45 37.28 -32.66
C ALA A 687 -16.04 37.31 -33.32
N SER A 688 -15.50 36.30 -34.01
CA SER A 688 -15.76 34.87 -34.24
C SER A 688 -14.66 34.38 -35.22
N LEU A 689 -13.93 33.30 -34.88
CA LEU A 689 -13.31 32.26 -35.77
C LEU A 689 -12.43 32.64 -37.01
N PRO A 690 -11.58 31.71 -37.53
CA PRO A 690 -10.23 31.97 -38.07
C PRO A 690 -10.13 31.57 -39.58
N PRO A 691 -8.99 31.14 -40.17
CA PRO A 691 -7.56 31.46 -40.05
C PRO A 691 -6.93 31.86 -41.42
N GLN A 692 -5.64 32.24 -41.42
CA GLN A 692 -4.57 31.79 -42.35
C GLN A 692 -3.65 32.89 -42.92
N SER A 693 -2.35 32.57 -42.72
CA SER A 693 -1.23 32.75 -43.63
C SER A 693 -0.55 34.11 -43.80
N ALA A 694 0.73 34.07 -43.44
CA ALA A 694 1.86 34.56 -44.23
C ALA A 694 2.16 36.07 -44.24
N THR A 695 3.26 36.36 -43.54
CA THR A 695 4.42 37.15 -44.00
C THR A 695 4.24 38.64 -44.29
N GLY A 696 4.95 39.44 -43.48
CA GLY A 696 5.81 40.50 -44.03
C GLY A 696 5.50 41.93 -43.59
N TRP A 697 6.56 42.57 -43.05
CA TRP A 697 6.91 43.99 -43.13
C TRP A 697 6.41 44.95 -42.03
N GLU A 698 7.36 45.25 -41.15
CA GLU A 698 7.91 46.59 -40.82
C GLU A 698 6.99 47.77 -40.45
N GLU A 699 7.44 48.42 -39.37
CA GLU A 699 6.95 49.65 -38.75
C GLU A 699 7.03 50.89 -39.66
N PHE A 700 6.06 51.79 -39.49
CA PHE A 700 6.26 53.23 -39.65
C PHE A 700 5.66 53.95 -38.44
N LEU A 701 6.49 54.70 -37.70
CA LEU A 701 6.10 55.68 -36.68
C LEU A 701 5.87 57.06 -37.31
N PRO A 702 5.11 57.95 -36.64
CA PRO A 702 5.51 59.36 -36.57
C PRO A 702 5.36 60.04 -35.18
N ASP A 703 6.41 60.80 -34.85
CA ASP A 703 6.66 62.09 -34.15
C ASP A 703 5.87 62.69 -32.95
N GLU A 704 6.73 63.13 -32.00
CA GLU A 704 6.82 64.25 -31.02
C GLU A 704 5.61 64.96 -30.36
N GLN A 705 5.68 65.08 -29.02
CA GLN A 705 4.94 66.01 -28.14
C GLN A 705 5.87 66.60 -27.04
N GLU A 706 5.79 67.91 -26.79
CA GLU A 706 6.57 68.69 -25.79
C GLU A 706 6.50 68.14 -24.35
N MET A 707 7.64 68.11 -23.64
CA MET A 707 7.76 67.59 -22.27
C MET A 707 7.67 68.70 -21.21
N ILE A 708 6.68 68.62 -20.31
CA ILE A 708 6.56 69.49 -19.12
C ILE A 708 7.45 68.93 -17.99
N ALA A 709 8.37 69.74 -17.46
CA ALA A 709 9.24 69.35 -16.35
C ALA A 709 8.56 69.59 -14.98
N ALA A 710 8.51 68.56 -14.14
CA ALA A 710 8.03 68.63 -12.76
C ALA A 710 9.12 68.17 -11.79
N GLN A 711 9.42 68.98 -10.77
CA GLN A 711 10.38 68.63 -9.72
C GLN A 711 9.69 68.13 -8.47
N LEU A 712 10.25 67.09 -7.85
CA LEU A 712 9.70 66.41 -6.68
C LEU A 712 10.61 66.57 -5.45
N PHE A 713 10.04 67.00 -4.34
CA PHE A 713 10.71 67.13 -3.04
C PHE A 713 9.99 66.32 -1.97
N TYR A 714 10.70 65.36 -1.37
CA TYR A 714 10.19 64.58 -0.24
C TYR A 714 10.49 65.30 1.07
N VAL A 715 9.46 65.58 1.85
CA VAL A 715 9.54 66.40 3.07
C VAL A 715 8.71 65.80 4.21
N GLY A 716 9.10 66.08 5.45
CA GLY A 716 8.20 65.98 6.59
C GLY A 716 7.25 67.17 6.61
N LEU A 717 5.98 66.96 6.92
CA LEU A 717 4.93 67.97 6.99
C LEU A 717 4.27 67.96 8.37
N LYS A 718 4.03 69.15 8.92
CA LYS A 718 3.26 69.37 10.15
C LYS A 718 2.32 70.57 9.96
N ARG A 719 1.03 70.42 10.31
CA ARG A 719 -0.01 71.46 10.17
C ARG A 719 -0.19 72.17 11.53
N GLY A 720 0.40 73.34 11.69
CA GLY A 720 0.38 74.10 12.95
C GLY A 720 1.22 73.50 14.09
N ARG A 721 1.20 74.14 15.27
CA ARG A 721 2.08 73.76 16.41
C ARG A 721 1.71 72.43 17.08
N LEU A 722 0.43 72.03 17.04
CA LEU A 722 -0.12 70.90 17.81
C LEU A 722 -0.37 69.60 17.02
N SER A 723 -0.12 69.54 15.70
CA SER A 723 -0.32 68.30 14.91
C SER A 723 0.89 67.35 14.99
N LEU A 724 0.69 66.06 14.68
CA LEU A 724 1.78 65.10 14.47
C LEU A 724 2.46 65.32 13.10
N TRP A 725 3.68 64.81 12.94
CA TRP A 725 4.43 64.84 11.68
C TRP A 725 3.94 63.75 10.72
N SER A 726 3.79 64.09 9.45
CA SER A 726 3.45 63.17 8.35
C SER A 726 4.44 63.31 7.19
N SER A 727 4.64 62.26 6.40
CA SER A 727 5.40 62.37 5.13
C SER A 727 4.55 63.05 4.05
N ALA A 728 5.18 63.94 3.29
CA ALA A 728 4.56 64.58 2.13
C ALA A 728 5.56 64.65 0.96
N THR A 729 5.02 64.64 -0.25
CA THR A 729 5.76 64.91 -1.48
C THR A 729 5.26 66.22 -2.06
N LEU A 730 6.16 67.18 -2.20
CA LEU A 730 5.92 68.44 -2.89
C LEU A 730 6.27 68.25 -4.36
N MET A 731 5.32 68.47 -5.26
CA MET A 731 5.56 68.55 -6.69
C MET A 731 5.46 70.00 -7.13
N VAL A 732 6.50 70.53 -7.75
CA VAL A 732 6.54 71.88 -8.33
C VAL A 732 6.66 71.75 -9.84
N ILE A 733 5.72 72.36 -10.57
CA ILE A 733 5.73 72.38 -12.03
C ILE A 733 6.15 73.78 -12.47
N GLU A 734 7.35 73.89 -13.04
CA GLU A 734 8.03 75.15 -13.31
C GLU A 734 7.21 76.08 -14.23
N ASN A 735 6.63 75.55 -15.31
CA ASN A 735 5.87 76.33 -16.30
C ASN A 735 4.43 76.69 -15.89
N MET A 736 3.91 76.14 -14.80
CA MET A 736 2.49 76.29 -14.41
C MET A 736 2.31 77.07 -13.08
N SER A 737 3.40 77.57 -12.48
CA SER A 737 3.42 78.27 -11.19
C SER A 737 2.53 77.61 -10.13
N SER A 738 2.54 76.28 -10.09
CA SER A 738 1.65 75.48 -9.24
C SER A 738 2.43 74.45 -8.45
N MET A 739 1.96 74.23 -7.23
CA MET A 739 2.50 73.27 -6.29
C MET A 739 1.40 72.30 -5.86
N PHE A 740 1.75 71.02 -5.85
CA PHE A 740 0.93 69.98 -5.24
C PHE A 740 1.61 69.47 -3.98
N ILE A 741 0.82 69.36 -2.91
CA ILE A 741 1.22 68.68 -1.67
C ILE A 741 0.49 67.36 -1.64
N LEU A 742 1.24 66.28 -1.84
CA LEU A 742 0.73 64.92 -1.86
C LEU A 742 1.07 64.26 -0.53
N THR A 743 0.05 63.99 0.29
CA THR A 743 0.18 63.15 1.48
C THR A 743 -0.59 61.85 1.27
N ASP A 744 -0.36 60.85 2.12
CA ASP A 744 -1.02 59.54 2.04
C ASP A 744 -2.54 59.59 2.30
N SER A 745 -3.04 60.70 2.86
CA SER A 745 -4.44 60.84 3.29
C SER A 745 -5.19 62.01 2.62
N PHE A 746 -4.49 62.98 2.03
CA PHE A 746 -5.09 64.09 1.29
C PHE A 746 -4.12 64.67 0.25
N HIS A 747 -4.66 65.14 -0.87
CA HIS A 747 -3.93 65.85 -1.91
C HIS A 747 -4.42 67.29 -1.96
N LEU A 748 -3.52 68.24 -1.75
CA LEU A 748 -3.84 69.67 -1.81
C LEU A 748 -3.17 70.30 -3.03
N TYR A 749 -3.93 71.12 -3.74
CA TYR A 749 -3.47 71.90 -4.87
C TYR A 749 -3.38 73.37 -4.46
N PHE A 750 -2.23 74.00 -4.72
CA PHE A 750 -2.04 75.43 -4.51
C PHE A 750 -1.43 76.07 -5.75
N GLN A 751 -2.02 77.19 -6.16
CA GLN A 751 -1.38 78.09 -7.11
C GLN A 751 -0.42 79.00 -6.34
N LEU A 752 0.83 79.09 -6.79
CA LEU A 752 1.89 79.86 -6.13
C LEU A 752 1.65 81.36 -6.35
N ARG A 753 0.63 81.95 -5.72
CA ARG A 753 0.41 83.41 -5.67
C ARG A 753 0.54 83.91 -4.22
N LYS A 754 1.54 84.78 -3.98
CA LYS A 754 1.90 85.47 -2.72
C LYS A 754 1.62 84.66 -1.43
N SER A 755 2.33 83.55 -1.22
CA SER A 755 2.45 82.92 0.10
C SER A 755 3.51 83.65 0.94
N LYS A 756 3.16 84.09 2.16
CA LYS A 756 4.15 84.65 3.09
C LYS A 756 4.98 83.51 3.68
N ILE A 757 6.21 83.36 3.21
CA ILE A 757 7.20 82.48 3.84
C ILE A 757 7.78 83.21 5.03
N LYS A 758 7.73 82.59 6.21
CA LYS A 758 8.44 83.07 7.39
C LYS A 758 9.50 82.04 7.75
N ILE A 759 10.75 82.47 7.80
CA ILE A 759 11.83 81.65 8.33
C ILE A 759 11.88 81.95 9.83
N PRO A 760 11.57 80.98 10.72
CA PRO A 760 11.69 81.22 12.15
C PRO A 760 13.15 81.54 12.51
N PRO A 761 13.42 82.53 13.38
CA PRO A 761 14.78 82.83 13.82
C PRO A 761 15.34 81.68 14.67
N LEU A 762 16.64 81.42 14.51
CA LEU A 762 17.39 80.41 15.26
C LEU A 762 17.30 80.69 16.76
N ALA A 763 16.70 79.77 17.53
CA ALA A 763 16.80 79.81 18.98
C ALA A 763 18.24 79.44 19.40
N ILE A 764 18.83 80.33 20.20
CA ILE A 764 20.16 80.28 20.79
C ILE A 764 20.08 79.57 22.16
N GLU A 765 21.06 78.68 22.39
CA GLU A 765 21.64 78.14 23.65
C GLU A 765 20.78 77.64 24.83
N GLU A 766 21.09 76.40 25.26
CA GLU A 766 21.24 76.03 26.69
C GLU A 766 22.57 75.26 26.87
N PRO A 767 23.20 75.30 28.08
CA PRO A 767 24.64 75.20 28.23
C PRO A 767 25.21 73.79 28.52
N GLU A 768 26.47 73.65 28.12
CA GLU A 768 27.56 72.76 28.57
C GLU A 768 27.30 71.27 28.86
N GLY A 769 27.74 70.41 27.91
CA GLY A 769 28.25 69.07 28.23
C GLY A 769 28.04 67.99 27.16
N SER A 770 29.09 67.74 26.35
CA SER A 770 29.39 66.47 25.63
C SER A 770 28.84 66.22 24.20
N MET A 771 29.74 66.43 23.22
CA MET A 771 29.96 65.78 21.92
C MET A 771 28.89 65.78 20.80
N THR A 772 28.94 66.87 20.01
CA THR A 772 28.70 67.00 18.55
C THR A 772 27.40 66.48 17.94
N THR A 773 26.33 67.27 18.07
CA THR A 773 25.22 67.35 17.12
C THR A 773 25.45 68.50 16.14
N ARG A 774 25.65 68.23 14.84
CA ARG A 774 25.45 69.26 13.79
C ARG A 774 23.95 69.38 13.53
N PHE A 775 23.28 70.32 14.20
CA PHE A 775 21.95 70.78 13.77
C PHE A 775 22.13 71.63 12.50
N THR A 776 21.58 71.18 11.37
CA THR A 776 21.41 72.03 10.18
C THR A 776 19.94 72.43 10.07
N PRO A 777 19.62 73.72 9.86
CA PRO A 777 18.24 74.18 9.77
C PRO A 777 17.69 73.78 8.40
N SER A 778 16.84 72.75 8.37
CA SER A 778 16.13 72.29 7.17
C SER A 778 14.62 72.42 7.32
N ARG A 779 14.15 73.33 8.18
CA ARG A 779 12.73 73.56 8.42
C ARG A 779 12.27 74.89 7.84
N LEU A 780 11.15 74.86 7.14
CA LEU A 780 10.55 76.00 6.46
C LEU A 780 9.09 76.11 6.90
N GLU A 781 8.66 77.28 7.39
CA GLU A 781 7.25 77.54 7.66
C GLU A 781 6.64 78.36 6.52
N MET A 782 5.60 77.83 5.89
CA MET A 782 4.83 78.51 4.86
C MET A 782 3.40 78.72 5.34
N THR A 783 2.92 79.95 5.22
CA THR A 783 1.50 80.26 5.40
C THR A 783 0.80 80.25 4.05
N LEU A 784 -0.18 79.36 3.91
CA LEU A 784 -0.98 79.14 2.71
C LEU A 784 -2.45 79.42 3.10
N GLY A 785 -2.98 80.59 2.71
CA GLY A 785 -4.30 81.04 3.13
C GLY A 785 -4.38 81.29 4.64
N THR A 786 -5.30 80.62 5.34
CA THR A 786 -5.47 80.71 6.80
C THR A 786 -4.64 79.71 7.59
N ASP A 787 -3.95 78.77 6.92
CA ASP A 787 -3.22 77.68 7.56
C ASP A 787 -1.69 77.86 7.49
N SER A 788 -1.00 77.52 8.58
CA SER A 788 0.47 77.48 8.68
C SER A 788 0.98 76.04 8.58
N PHE A 789 1.85 75.76 7.61
CA PHE A 789 2.48 74.46 7.40
C PHE A 789 3.98 74.55 7.66
N LEU A 790 4.49 73.61 8.46
CA LEU A 790 5.91 73.44 8.72
C LEU A 790 6.43 72.25 7.92
N PHE A 791 7.41 72.51 7.06
CA PHE A 791 8.07 71.53 6.22
C PHE A 791 9.47 71.24 6.75
N GLU A 792 9.87 69.98 6.76
CA GLU A 792 11.22 69.54 7.11
C GLU A 792 11.86 68.82 5.92
N PHE A 793 12.91 69.43 5.37
CA PHE A 793 13.70 68.90 4.28
C PHE A 793 14.82 68.03 4.83
N ARG A 794 15.24 67.04 4.03
CA ARG A 794 16.31 66.11 4.42
C ARG A 794 17.69 66.78 4.51
N THR A 795 17.92 67.84 3.74
CA THR A 795 19.17 68.63 3.74
C THR A 795 18.86 70.11 3.48
N LYS A 796 19.73 71.00 3.99
CA LYS A 796 19.65 72.44 3.73
C LYS A 796 19.71 72.77 2.24
N GLU A 797 20.56 72.08 1.48
CA GLU A 797 20.69 72.24 0.03
C GLU A 797 19.38 71.93 -0.74
N LYS A 798 18.61 70.93 -0.31
CA LYS A 798 17.30 70.62 -0.93
C LYS A 798 16.24 71.66 -0.60
N MET A 799 16.29 72.21 0.61
CA MET A 799 15.42 73.33 1.01
C MET A 799 15.77 74.58 0.20
N GLU A 800 17.06 74.88 0.02
CA GLU A 800 17.53 76.01 -0.79
C GLU A 800 17.15 75.84 -2.26
N LYS A 801 17.35 74.66 -2.85
CA LYS A 801 16.90 74.38 -4.23
C LYS A 801 15.39 74.57 -4.39
N PHE A 802 14.61 74.11 -3.42
CA PHE A 802 13.17 74.34 -3.38
C PHE A 802 12.83 75.83 -3.31
N MET A 803 13.52 76.60 -2.46
CA MET A 803 13.34 78.05 -2.34
C MET A 803 13.73 78.80 -3.62
N THR A 804 14.81 78.40 -4.29
CA THR A 804 15.24 78.98 -5.57
C THR A 804 14.18 78.74 -6.65
N LEU A 805 13.63 77.54 -6.76
CA LEU A 805 12.56 77.22 -7.71
C LEU A 805 11.26 77.94 -7.38
N HIS A 806 10.91 78.01 -6.09
CA HIS A 806 9.77 78.79 -5.64
C HIS A 806 9.93 80.26 -6.02
N ASN A 807 11.10 80.86 -5.78
CA ASN A 807 11.40 82.26 -6.13
C ASN A 807 11.48 82.49 -7.65
N MET A 808 12.06 81.57 -8.43
CA MET A 808 12.09 81.64 -9.90
C MET A 808 10.67 81.62 -10.49
N ALA A 809 9.77 80.83 -9.92
CA ALA A 809 8.36 80.82 -10.31
C ALA A 809 7.61 82.13 -9.99
N PHE A 810 8.19 83.04 -9.18
CA PHE A 810 7.65 84.40 -8.96
C PHE A 810 8.25 85.48 -9.86
N VAL A 811 9.44 85.27 -10.44
CA VAL A 811 10.22 86.35 -11.08
C VAL A 811 9.92 86.53 -12.58
N GLU A 812 9.05 85.75 -13.21
CA GLU A 812 8.62 86.02 -14.60
C GLU A 812 7.10 86.05 -14.80
N ARG A 813 6.54 87.27 -14.68
CA ARG A 813 5.91 88.03 -15.78
C ARG A 813 5.42 89.37 -15.21
N ASP A 814 6.36 90.27 -14.88
CA ASP A 814 6.10 91.67 -15.16
C ASP A 814 6.60 91.92 -16.58
N VAL A 815 5.63 92.24 -17.44
CA VAL A 815 5.88 92.77 -18.76
C VAL A 815 6.50 94.16 -18.56
N ASP A 816 7.57 94.43 -19.31
CA ASP A 816 8.30 95.70 -19.47
C ASP A 816 9.44 96.02 -18.47
N GLY A 817 10.66 95.71 -18.93
CA GLY A 817 11.81 96.62 -18.95
C GLY A 817 12.39 97.16 -17.63
N GLY A 818 13.60 96.71 -17.28
CA GLY A 818 14.54 97.52 -16.49
C GLY A 818 15.47 96.76 -15.54
N PHE A 819 16.78 96.91 -15.75
CA PHE A 819 17.86 96.53 -14.83
C PHE A 819 17.64 97.03 -13.38
N LYS A 820 18.03 96.25 -12.35
CA LYS A 820 19.13 96.62 -11.43
C LYS A 820 19.49 95.55 -10.38
N VAL A 821 20.81 95.51 -10.17
CA VAL A 821 21.66 94.90 -9.14
C VAL A 821 21.22 95.17 -7.70
N GLY A 822 21.48 94.23 -6.77
CA GLY A 822 21.84 94.58 -5.39
C GLY A 822 21.48 93.57 -4.28
N GLY A 823 22.51 92.89 -3.76
CA GLY A 823 22.80 92.86 -2.32
C GLY A 823 22.00 91.94 -1.37
N LEU A 824 22.76 90.97 -0.82
CA LEU A 824 22.67 90.28 0.48
C LEU A 824 21.54 89.25 0.71
#